data_AF-A0A517QKG9-F1
#
_entry.id   AF-A0A517QKG9-F1
#
_cell.length_a   1.000
_cell.length_b   1.000
_cell.length_c   1.000
_cell.angle_alpha   90.00
_cell.angle_beta   90.00
_cell.angle_gamma   90.00
#
_symmetry.space_group_name_H-M   'P 1'
#
loop_
_entity.id
_entity.type
_entity.pdbx_description
1 polymer ?
#
loop_
_entity_poly.entity_id
_entity_poly.type
_entity_poly.pdbx_seq_one_letter_code
_entity_poly.pdbx_strand_id
1 'polypeptide(L)'
;MLKFFSPLFRVGVCLSLIFCIVETSQTASAESRQQRLSNSKKKASLSQKHVRLLTIGNSFSRNATNHLDDLVKAGGHQLTHRPVTVGGASMELHANKALKNEQDPQAAAGLYSNKSSLQQALQSDDWDYVTIQQASFKSHNIDNYRPFASQLQNIISRYAPGAELLVHQTWAYRVDDPRFTRPSSNEKEPATQAEMYEMLSDAYKTIASDLGVRRIPVGDAFYIADTDKAFGYRPDNSFDSKSAKHPQLPNQAHSLHVGWQWRKQKGKDPGWVLRMDGHHANTAGEYLGACVWYETLFNESCVGNKYIPEGLDKDYALFLQKTAHQAVAKNKDQRTSPVQRKFNDPKPQRYKLQARASKIDPRTKEYPEIKFVFGTDQKPQDLENASVDTRVAPEGKLVIWLMGHNDRLFERLNNYGLHAIQVSYANKWFGTLCRPQPKDAQARGNVRLEAATGEDFSDELDLARPDGMAERAFQFVKWLAKENPQGNWEQFLSSDGKGLQWDKVIISGSSHGSTTAARFAKHQRVDRVVMLCGPRDQDQDWQANRSATPANRYFGFSHVLDGGWSGDHYCRSWELLGMHEFGPIVNVDDEAAPYKNTRRLISSADVKGDAKRAHSSVGPGGASPKNAEGEYLFEPVWKYLYTHPVDEVGEPTDEDPSCKRVHIEFN
;
A
#
# COMPACT_ATOMS: atom_id res chain seq x y z
N MET A 1 -24.74 30.93 81.54
CA MET A 1 -25.60 29.90 82.17
C MET A 1 -25.64 28.72 81.21
N LEU A 2 -24.88 27.65 81.49
CA LEU A 2 -25.38 26.34 81.98
C LEU A 2 -26.43 25.74 81.00
N LYS A 3 -26.28 24.58 80.37
CA LYS A 3 -25.66 23.32 80.82
C LYS A 3 -25.48 22.34 79.64
N PHE A 4 -24.35 21.64 79.67
CA PHE A 4 -24.14 20.29 79.13
C PHE A 4 -25.20 19.29 79.64
N PHE A 5 -25.49 18.23 78.87
CA PHE A 5 -25.40 16.81 79.31
C PHE A 5 -25.79 15.87 78.14
N SER A 6 -24.80 15.16 77.59
CA SER A 6 -24.92 13.76 77.15
C SER A 6 -24.93 12.86 78.43
N PRO A 7 -25.16 11.52 78.44
CA PRO A 7 -24.82 10.56 77.37
C PRO A 7 -25.62 9.22 77.27
N LEU A 8 -25.19 8.40 76.28
CA LEU A 8 -25.02 6.93 76.31
C LEU A 8 -26.27 6.01 76.40
N PHE A 9 -26.59 5.26 75.33
CA PHE A 9 -26.09 3.88 75.08
C PHE A 9 -26.54 3.33 73.71
N ARG A 10 -25.66 2.51 73.12
CA ARG A 10 -25.74 1.81 71.83
C ARG A 10 -26.76 0.66 71.82
N VAL A 11 -27.34 0.37 70.65
CA VAL A 11 -27.24 -0.89 69.85
C VAL A 11 -28.34 -0.91 68.77
N GLY A 12 -28.01 -1.18 67.49
CA GLY A 12 -28.98 -1.67 66.49
C GLY A 12 -29.02 -1.05 65.07
N VAL A 13 -28.03 -1.35 64.23
CA VAL A 13 -28.09 -1.68 62.78
C VAL A 13 -29.13 -1.02 61.83
N CYS A 14 -28.63 -0.11 60.98
CA CYS A 14 -28.56 -0.11 59.49
C CYS A 14 -29.77 -0.28 58.51
N LEU A 15 -29.67 0.53 57.44
CA LEU A 15 -30.26 0.48 56.08
C LEU A 15 -31.72 0.93 55.84
N SER A 16 -31.89 2.00 55.05
CA SER A 16 -32.65 2.06 53.76
C SER A 16 -33.16 3.47 53.47
N LEU A 17 -32.52 4.25 52.56
CA LEU A 17 -33.13 5.42 51.88
C LEU A 17 -32.18 6.07 50.84
N ILE A 18 -31.71 5.31 49.84
CA ILE A 18 -31.14 5.89 48.60
C ILE A 18 -31.48 4.93 47.44
N PHE A 19 -32.74 4.90 47.00
CA PHE A 19 -33.15 4.07 45.84
C PHE A 19 -34.40 4.62 45.12
N CYS A 20 -34.51 5.94 44.90
CA CYS A 20 -35.62 6.51 44.11
C CYS A 20 -35.24 7.66 43.15
N ILE A 21 -33.95 7.98 42.95
CA ILE A 21 -33.54 9.06 42.02
C ILE A 21 -32.73 8.54 40.82
N VAL A 22 -32.39 7.24 40.77
CA VAL A 22 -31.55 6.67 39.69
C VAL A 22 -32.36 6.00 38.57
N GLU A 23 -33.62 5.62 38.79
CA GLU A 23 -34.39 4.85 37.79
C GLU A 23 -35.15 5.70 36.75
N THR A 24 -35.46 6.97 37.04
CA THR A 24 -36.18 7.84 36.09
C THR A 24 -35.28 8.49 35.04
N SER A 25 -33.97 8.60 35.30
CA SER A 25 -32.99 9.15 34.34
C SER A 25 -32.44 8.09 33.37
N GLN A 26 -32.40 6.82 33.77
CA GLN A 26 -31.96 5.73 32.90
C GLN A 26 -32.98 5.37 31.82
N THR A 27 -34.28 5.41 32.14
CA THR A 27 -35.38 5.03 31.22
C THR A 27 -35.58 6.05 30.08
N ALA A 28 -35.56 7.35 30.38
CA ALA A 28 -35.64 8.41 29.35
C ALA A 28 -34.39 8.47 28.45
N SER A 29 -33.21 8.13 28.97
CA SER A 29 -31.98 8.03 28.17
C SER A 29 -31.98 6.78 27.28
N ALA A 30 -32.57 5.67 27.74
CA ALA A 30 -32.64 4.42 26.99
C ALA A 30 -33.61 4.52 25.80
N GLU A 31 -34.78 5.15 25.98
CA GLU A 31 -35.74 5.37 24.89
C GLU A 31 -35.21 6.37 23.86
N SER A 32 -34.60 7.48 24.28
CA SER A 32 -33.98 8.44 23.34
C SER A 32 -32.75 7.87 22.62
N ARG A 33 -32.03 6.93 23.25
CA ARG A 33 -30.90 6.19 22.65
C ARG A 33 -31.38 5.09 21.71
N GLN A 34 -32.46 4.37 22.02
CA GLN A 34 -33.09 3.42 21.09
C GLN A 34 -33.73 4.15 19.89
N GLN A 35 -34.31 5.33 20.11
CA GLN A 35 -34.87 6.14 19.04
C GLN A 35 -33.77 6.76 18.16
N ARG A 36 -32.64 7.22 18.74
CA ARG A 36 -31.44 7.63 17.98
C ARG A 36 -30.72 6.48 17.29
N LEU A 37 -30.67 5.28 17.88
CA LEU A 37 -30.11 4.08 17.27
C LEU A 37 -31.03 3.53 16.16
N SER A 38 -32.35 3.65 16.30
CA SER A 38 -33.32 3.30 15.26
C SER A 38 -33.30 4.31 14.11
N ASN A 39 -33.11 5.60 14.40
CA ASN A 39 -32.92 6.64 13.40
C ASN A 39 -31.54 6.56 12.75
N SER A 40 -30.47 6.19 13.48
CA SER A 40 -29.13 5.93 12.95
C SER A 40 -29.12 4.68 12.06
N LYS A 41 -29.81 3.60 12.45
CA LYS A 41 -29.98 2.40 11.62
C LYS A 41 -30.91 2.60 10.43
N LYS A 42 -31.89 3.52 10.51
CA LYS A 42 -32.72 3.95 9.36
C LYS A 42 -32.03 4.97 8.45
N LYS A 43 -31.07 5.76 8.95
CA LYS A 43 -30.27 6.71 8.16
C LYS A 43 -29.02 6.09 7.54
N ALA A 44 -28.67 4.86 7.91
CA ALA A 44 -27.75 4.01 7.17
C ALA A 44 -28.39 3.40 5.90
N SER A 45 -29.39 4.07 5.31
CA SER A 45 -29.74 3.87 3.92
C SER A 45 -28.65 4.53 3.05
N LEU A 46 -27.72 3.70 2.60
CA LEU A 46 -26.99 3.77 1.34
C LEU A 46 -26.98 5.17 0.69
N SER A 47 -26.02 6.01 1.06
CA SER A 47 -25.63 7.10 0.17
C SER A 47 -25.23 6.46 -1.16
N GLN A 48 -25.86 6.86 -2.26
CA GLN A 48 -25.52 6.37 -3.59
C GLN A 48 -24.02 6.54 -3.84
N LYS A 49 -23.30 5.44 -4.06
CA LYS A 49 -21.89 5.45 -4.42
C LYS A 49 -21.77 5.53 -5.94
N HIS A 50 -20.82 6.32 -6.41
CA HIS A 50 -20.36 6.30 -7.81
C HIS A 50 -18.93 5.77 -7.80
N VAL A 51 -18.71 4.65 -8.49
CA VAL A 51 -17.38 4.06 -8.68
C VAL A 51 -16.92 4.28 -10.11
N ARG A 52 -15.69 4.72 -10.30
CA ARG A 52 -14.99 4.82 -11.59
C ARG A 52 -13.95 3.71 -11.67
N LEU A 53 -14.11 2.83 -12.65
CA LEU A 53 -13.35 1.60 -12.81
C LEU A 53 -12.67 1.52 -14.18
N LEU A 54 -11.36 1.31 -14.19
CA LEU A 54 -10.60 0.93 -15.38
C LEU A 54 -10.09 -0.52 -15.26
N THR A 55 -10.47 -1.39 -16.18
CA THR A 55 -10.00 -2.79 -16.18
C THR A 55 -8.97 -3.03 -17.27
N ILE A 56 -7.77 -3.49 -16.90
CA ILE A 56 -6.69 -3.87 -17.82
C ILE A 56 -6.64 -5.40 -17.90
N GLY A 57 -7.05 -5.96 -19.02
CA GLY A 57 -7.03 -7.40 -19.19
C GLY A 57 -7.52 -7.90 -20.54
N ASN A 58 -8.27 -8.99 -20.48
CA ASN A 58 -8.68 -9.78 -21.64
C ASN A 58 -10.14 -10.25 -21.51
N SER A 59 -10.52 -11.29 -22.25
CA SER A 59 -11.89 -11.84 -22.24
C SER A 59 -12.38 -12.22 -20.84
N PHE A 60 -11.50 -12.57 -19.90
CA PHE A 60 -11.89 -12.91 -18.53
C PHE A 60 -12.36 -11.68 -17.74
N SER A 61 -11.68 -10.53 -17.85
CA SER A 61 -12.17 -9.27 -17.25
C SER A 61 -13.54 -8.89 -17.82
N ARG A 62 -13.71 -9.05 -19.14
CA ARG A 62 -14.99 -8.79 -19.80
C ARG A 62 -16.09 -9.74 -19.29
N ASN A 63 -15.82 -11.04 -19.17
CA ASN A 63 -16.79 -11.98 -18.61
C ASN A 63 -17.19 -11.60 -17.17
N ALA A 64 -16.21 -11.33 -16.30
CA ALA A 64 -16.49 -11.01 -14.89
C ALA A 64 -17.17 -9.66 -14.67
N THR A 65 -17.17 -8.76 -15.67
CA THR A 65 -17.81 -7.44 -15.59
C THR A 65 -19.08 -7.33 -16.42
N ASN A 66 -19.46 -8.35 -17.18
CA ASN A 66 -20.58 -8.29 -18.14
C ASN A 66 -21.92 -7.94 -17.48
N HIS A 67 -22.15 -8.40 -16.24
CA HIS A 67 -23.37 -8.14 -15.46
C HIS A 67 -23.18 -7.08 -14.37
N LEU A 68 -22.02 -6.41 -14.31
CA LEU A 68 -21.66 -5.55 -13.19
C LEU A 68 -22.50 -4.26 -13.16
N ASP A 69 -22.70 -3.60 -14.31
CA ASP A 69 -23.51 -2.37 -14.40
C ASP A 69 -24.95 -2.60 -13.89
N ASP A 70 -25.56 -3.72 -14.26
CA ASP A 70 -26.92 -4.06 -13.85
C ASP A 70 -27.02 -4.34 -12.34
N LEU A 71 -26.04 -5.08 -11.77
CA LEU A 71 -25.95 -5.31 -10.34
C LEU A 71 -25.77 -4.00 -9.56
N VAL A 72 -24.89 -3.13 -10.04
CA VAL A 72 -24.64 -1.80 -9.45
C VAL A 72 -25.91 -0.95 -9.47
N LYS A 73 -26.59 -0.89 -10.61
CA LYS A 73 -27.84 -0.16 -10.76
C LYS A 73 -28.93 -0.71 -9.83
N ALA A 74 -29.07 -2.02 -9.74
CA ALA A 74 -30.03 -2.67 -8.84
C ALA A 74 -29.70 -2.46 -7.35
N GLY A 75 -28.42 -2.27 -7.02
CA GLY A 75 -27.94 -1.85 -5.69
C GLY A 75 -28.17 -0.37 -5.37
N GLY A 76 -28.64 0.43 -6.32
CA GLY A 76 -28.86 1.88 -6.14
C GLY A 76 -27.57 2.70 -6.25
N HIS A 77 -26.62 2.24 -7.05
CA HIS A 77 -25.30 2.86 -7.24
C HIS A 77 -25.05 3.24 -8.70
N GLN A 78 -23.90 3.86 -8.96
CA GLN A 78 -23.43 4.21 -10.30
C GLN A 78 -22.05 3.62 -10.56
N LEU A 79 -21.80 3.20 -11.79
CA LEU A 79 -20.51 2.72 -12.27
C LEU A 79 -20.15 3.45 -13.56
N THR A 80 -18.97 4.05 -13.60
CA THR A 80 -18.29 4.39 -14.85
C THR A 80 -17.25 3.32 -15.10
N HIS A 81 -17.43 2.48 -16.11
CA HIS A 81 -16.49 1.40 -16.42
C HIS A 81 -15.83 1.61 -17.79
N ARG A 82 -14.50 1.63 -17.82
CA ARG A 82 -13.71 1.61 -19.04
C ARG A 82 -12.90 0.31 -19.14
N PRO A 83 -13.19 -0.57 -20.11
CA PRO A 83 -12.38 -1.76 -20.32
C PRO A 83 -11.24 -1.54 -21.33
N VAL A 84 -10.03 -1.93 -20.95
CA VAL A 84 -8.90 -2.19 -21.85
C VAL A 84 -8.83 -3.70 -22.04
N THR A 85 -9.58 -4.20 -23.03
CA THR A 85 -9.72 -5.64 -23.30
C THR A 85 -8.99 -6.04 -24.59
N VAL A 86 -7.94 -6.85 -24.44
CA VAL A 86 -7.22 -7.45 -25.58
C VAL A 86 -7.32 -8.98 -25.48
N GLY A 87 -7.80 -9.63 -26.53
CA GLY A 87 -8.01 -11.08 -26.53
C GLY A 87 -6.73 -11.86 -26.18
N GLY A 88 -6.80 -12.73 -25.16
CA GLY A 88 -5.67 -13.54 -24.70
C GLY A 88 -4.49 -12.76 -24.11
N ALA A 89 -4.61 -11.44 -23.87
CA ALA A 89 -3.49 -10.64 -23.40
C ALA A 89 -3.03 -11.04 -21.99
N SER A 90 -1.70 -11.11 -21.84
CA SER A 90 -0.99 -11.27 -20.57
C SER A 90 -0.66 -9.91 -19.95
N MET A 91 -0.31 -9.91 -18.66
CA MET A 91 0.27 -8.72 -18.01
C MET A 91 1.50 -8.20 -18.77
N GLU A 92 2.34 -9.13 -19.25
CA GLU A 92 3.51 -8.83 -20.10
C GLU A 92 3.14 -8.01 -21.34
N LEU A 93 2.07 -8.37 -22.05
CA LEU A 93 1.65 -7.63 -23.24
C LEU A 93 1.30 -6.18 -22.87
N HIS A 94 0.50 -5.99 -21.82
CA HIS A 94 0.10 -4.66 -21.38
C HIS A 94 1.29 -3.83 -20.89
N ALA A 95 2.18 -4.42 -20.07
CA ALA A 95 3.39 -3.78 -19.57
C ALA A 95 4.30 -3.35 -20.72
N ASN A 96 4.60 -4.25 -21.66
CA ASN A 96 5.47 -3.96 -22.80
C ASN A 96 4.89 -2.88 -23.71
N LYS A 97 3.57 -2.86 -23.93
CA LYS A 97 2.93 -1.77 -24.70
C LYS A 97 3.06 -0.44 -23.98
N ALA A 98 2.80 -0.41 -22.69
CA ALA A 98 2.89 0.81 -21.90
C ALA A 98 4.34 1.33 -21.85
N LEU A 99 5.33 0.49 -21.57
CA LEU A 99 6.75 0.88 -21.57
C LEU A 99 7.20 1.42 -22.93
N LYS A 100 6.75 0.80 -24.05
CA LYS A 100 7.04 1.32 -25.40
C LYS A 100 6.39 2.67 -25.65
N ASN A 101 5.19 2.90 -25.12
CA ASN A 101 4.52 4.20 -25.21
C ASN A 101 5.22 5.29 -24.37
N GLU A 102 5.84 4.95 -23.24
CA GLU A 102 6.69 5.89 -22.48
C GLU A 102 7.93 6.32 -23.27
N GLN A 103 8.48 5.42 -24.09
CA GLN A 103 9.65 5.71 -24.94
C GLN A 103 9.27 6.58 -26.15
N ASP A 104 8.17 6.23 -26.82
CA ASP A 104 7.63 6.98 -27.95
C ASP A 104 6.08 6.89 -27.97
N PRO A 105 5.38 7.98 -27.62
CA PRO A 105 3.92 8.00 -27.59
C PRO A 105 3.25 7.70 -28.94
N GLN A 106 3.93 7.88 -30.06
CA GLN A 106 3.40 7.68 -31.42
C GLN A 106 3.75 6.30 -32.00
N ALA A 107 4.65 5.54 -31.35
CA ALA A 107 5.04 4.23 -31.84
C ALA A 107 3.84 3.26 -31.82
N ALA A 108 3.51 2.70 -32.98
CA ALA A 108 2.42 1.72 -33.14
C ALA A 108 2.54 0.52 -32.18
N ALA A 109 3.76 0.17 -31.78
CA ALA A 109 4.02 -0.92 -30.84
C ALA A 109 3.47 -0.64 -29.42
N GLY A 110 3.37 0.64 -29.02
CA GLY A 110 2.81 1.07 -27.73
C GLY A 110 1.29 1.28 -27.73
N LEU A 111 0.63 1.17 -28.88
CA LEU A 111 -0.81 1.38 -29.02
C LEU A 111 -1.59 0.06 -29.05
N TYR A 112 -2.83 0.08 -28.56
CA TYR A 112 -3.81 -0.98 -28.74
C TYR A 112 -4.45 -0.90 -30.14
N SER A 113 -5.27 -1.89 -30.51
CA SER A 113 -5.91 -1.97 -31.84
C SER A 113 -6.81 -0.77 -32.17
N ASN A 114 -7.38 -0.13 -31.15
CA ASN A 114 -8.16 1.10 -31.27
C ASN A 114 -7.29 2.38 -31.37
N LYS A 115 -5.96 2.22 -31.53
CA LYS A 115 -4.97 3.30 -31.58
C LYS A 115 -4.82 4.13 -30.31
N SER A 116 -5.37 3.68 -29.17
CA SER A 116 -5.11 4.33 -27.87
C SER A 116 -3.98 3.62 -27.11
N SER A 117 -3.26 4.34 -26.24
CA SER A 117 -2.28 3.76 -25.32
C SER A 117 -2.90 3.41 -23.96
N LEU A 118 -2.15 2.70 -23.11
CA LEU A 118 -2.58 2.44 -21.73
C LEU A 118 -2.60 3.74 -20.91
N GLN A 119 -1.60 4.59 -21.10
CA GLN A 119 -1.46 5.89 -20.43
C GLN A 119 -2.67 6.78 -20.72
N GLN A 120 -3.11 6.85 -21.97
CA GLN A 120 -4.33 7.60 -22.35
C GLN A 120 -5.58 7.07 -21.65
N ALA A 121 -5.68 5.75 -21.43
CA ALA A 121 -6.80 5.18 -20.67
C ALA A 121 -6.69 5.49 -19.17
N LEU A 122 -5.48 5.44 -18.61
CA LEU A 122 -5.23 5.78 -17.20
C LEU A 122 -5.53 7.25 -16.89
N GLN A 123 -5.29 8.16 -17.85
CA GLN A 123 -5.48 9.61 -17.67
C GLN A 123 -6.86 10.11 -18.12
N SER A 124 -7.75 9.24 -18.61
CA SER A 124 -9.01 9.70 -19.19
C SER A 124 -10.10 10.05 -18.18
N ASP A 125 -9.92 9.66 -16.92
CA ASP A 125 -10.84 9.93 -15.81
C ASP A 125 -10.06 9.81 -14.49
N ASP A 126 -10.62 10.31 -13.38
CA ASP A 126 -10.05 10.10 -12.05
C ASP A 126 -10.52 8.75 -11.49
N TRP A 127 -9.93 7.67 -11.97
CA TRP A 127 -10.31 6.31 -11.60
C TRP A 127 -10.21 6.09 -10.09
N ASP A 128 -11.27 5.54 -9.48
CA ASP A 128 -11.22 5.09 -8.08
C ASP A 128 -10.50 3.73 -8.00
N TYR A 129 -10.72 2.88 -9.01
CA TYR A 129 -10.07 1.56 -9.12
C TYR A 129 -9.47 1.33 -10.50
N VAL A 130 -8.25 0.78 -10.52
CA VAL A 130 -7.64 0.18 -11.70
C VAL A 130 -7.37 -1.29 -11.41
N THR A 131 -7.74 -2.20 -12.31
CA THR A 131 -7.50 -3.63 -12.10
C THR A 131 -6.56 -4.22 -13.12
N ILE A 132 -5.70 -5.15 -12.69
CA ILE A 132 -4.87 -5.98 -13.56
C ILE A 132 -5.16 -7.46 -13.35
N GLN A 133 -4.92 -8.27 -14.38
CA GLN A 133 -5.00 -9.73 -14.31
C GLN A 133 -4.04 -10.41 -15.27
N GLN A 134 -3.77 -11.69 -15.05
CA GLN A 134 -2.98 -12.50 -15.97
C GLN A 134 -3.85 -13.14 -17.06
N ALA A 135 -3.22 -13.58 -18.15
CA ALA A 135 -3.82 -14.51 -19.10
C ALA A 135 -4.11 -15.86 -18.42
N SER A 136 -5.29 -16.43 -18.65
CA SER A 136 -5.78 -17.59 -17.92
C SER A 136 -4.86 -18.81 -18.01
N PHE A 137 -4.33 -19.11 -19.20
CA PHE A 137 -3.40 -20.20 -19.45
C PHE A 137 -1.97 -19.96 -18.92
N LYS A 138 -1.69 -18.77 -18.35
CA LYS A 138 -0.44 -18.44 -17.65
C LYS A 138 -0.66 -18.20 -16.15
N SER A 139 -1.92 -18.19 -15.69
CA SER A 139 -2.30 -17.68 -14.37
C SER A 139 -1.82 -18.56 -13.21
N HIS A 140 -1.55 -19.83 -13.47
CA HIS A 140 -1.08 -20.83 -12.49
C HIS A 140 0.42 -20.77 -12.18
N ASN A 141 1.18 -19.86 -12.77
CA ASN A 141 2.62 -19.77 -12.54
C ASN A 141 3.05 -18.32 -12.23
N ILE A 142 3.54 -18.09 -11.01
CA ILE A 142 3.98 -16.78 -10.50
C ILE A 142 5.09 -16.14 -11.35
N ASP A 143 5.94 -16.95 -11.99
CA ASP A 143 7.02 -16.45 -12.85
C ASP A 143 6.48 -15.64 -14.03
N ASN A 144 5.26 -15.94 -14.50
CA ASN A 144 4.63 -15.22 -15.60
C ASN A 144 4.08 -13.84 -15.18
N TYR A 145 4.01 -13.55 -13.88
CA TYR A 145 3.55 -12.27 -13.36
C TYR A 145 4.70 -11.29 -13.20
N ARG A 146 5.88 -11.77 -12.76
CA ARG A 146 7.06 -10.93 -12.53
C ARG A 146 7.89 -10.80 -13.82
N PRO A 147 8.42 -9.62 -14.16
CA PRO A 147 8.30 -8.33 -13.46
C PRO A 147 7.04 -7.53 -13.86
N PHE A 148 6.22 -8.06 -14.76
CA PHE A 148 5.19 -7.29 -15.47
C PHE A 148 4.10 -6.71 -14.56
N ALA A 149 3.72 -7.40 -13.48
CA ALA A 149 2.72 -6.91 -12.54
C ALA A 149 3.21 -5.67 -11.78
N SER A 150 4.48 -5.65 -11.33
CA SER A 150 5.07 -4.47 -10.67
C SER A 150 5.34 -3.34 -11.65
N GLN A 151 5.73 -3.67 -12.90
CA GLN A 151 5.82 -2.67 -13.98
C GLN A 151 4.47 -2.00 -14.22
N LEU A 152 3.37 -2.77 -14.30
CA LEU A 152 2.02 -2.21 -14.42
C LEU A 152 1.65 -1.37 -13.19
N GLN A 153 1.93 -1.82 -11.97
CA GLN A 153 1.71 -1.03 -10.76
C GLN A 153 2.44 0.32 -10.79
N ASN A 154 3.70 0.32 -11.22
CA ASN A 154 4.51 1.53 -11.33
C ASN A 154 3.95 2.50 -12.37
N ILE A 155 3.54 1.98 -13.54
CA ILE A 155 2.92 2.79 -14.60
C ILE A 155 1.58 3.37 -14.11
N ILE A 156 0.73 2.55 -13.49
CA ILE A 156 -0.55 2.99 -12.92
C ILE A 156 -0.31 4.08 -11.87
N SER A 157 0.66 3.89 -10.98
CA SER A 157 1.01 4.88 -9.95
C SER A 157 1.51 6.20 -10.54
N ARG A 158 2.14 6.19 -11.72
CA ARG A 158 2.56 7.41 -12.43
C ARG A 158 1.41 8.14 -13.10
N TYR A 159 0.52 7.42 -13.80
CA TYR A 159 -0.47 8.01 -14.69
C TYR A 159 -1.89 8.10 -14.12
N ALA A 160 -2.20 7.33 -13.06
CA ALA A 160 -3.45 7.37 -12.30
C ALA A 160 -3.15 7.24 -10.78
N PRO A 161 -2.37 8.18 -10.19
CA PRO A 161 -1.89 8.06 -8.80
C PRO A 161 -3.00 8.02 -7.73
N GLY A 162 -4.21 8.50 -8.06
CA GLY A 162 -5.37 8.48 -7.17
C GLY A 162 -6.11 7.14 -7.16
N ALA A 163 -5.85 6.25 -8.11
CA ALA A 163 -6.56 4.99 -8.24
C ALA A 163 -6.00 3.92 -7.32
N GLU A 164 -6.87 3.17 -6.64
CA GLU A 164 -6.47 1.95 -5.96
C GLU A 164 -6.27 0.83 -7.00
N LEU A 165 -5.06 0.23 -7.00
CA LEU A 165 -4.78 -0.95 -7.81
C LEU A 165 -5.38 -2.20 -7.15
N LEU A 166 -6.13 -2.99 -7.92
CA LEU A 166 -6.62 -4.31 -7.53
C LEU A 166 -6.12 -5.39 -8.49
N VAL A 167 -5.91 -6.61 -7.97
CA VAL A 167 -5.60 -7.77 -8.80
C VAL A 167 -6.84 -8.65 -8.95
N HIS A 168 -7.31 -8.83 -10.18
CA HIS A 168 -8.43 -9.72 -10.48
C HIS A 168 -7.95 -11.17 -10.62
N GLN A 169 -8.29 -12.01 -9.64
CA GLN A 169 -8.00 -13.44 -9.68
C GLN A 169 -8.95 -14.13 -10.68
N THR A 170 -8.40 -14.61 -11.78
CA THR A 170 -9.14 -15.45 -12.75
C THR A 170 -9.48 -16.82 -12.18
N TRP A 171 -10.15 -17.68 -12.96
CA TRP A 171 -10.64 -18.98 -12.52
C TRP A 171 -9.97 -20.16 -13.24
N ALA A 172 -10.10 -21.34 -12.65
CA ALA A 172 -9.71 -22.61 -13.25
C ALA A 172 -10.67 -22.99 -14.39
N TYR A 173 -10.17 -23.78 -15.34
CA TYR A 173 -10.99 -24.28 -16.44
C TYR A 173 -11.97 -25.34 -15.94
N ARG A 174 -13.03 -25.61 -16.70
CA ARG A 174 -14.02 -26.65 -16.42
C ARG A 174 -13.32 -28.00 -16.32
N VAL A 175 -13.80 -28.86 -15.42
CA VAL A 175 -13.17 -30.16 -15.11
C VAL A 175 -12.96 -31.08 -16.32
N ASP A 176 -13.76 -30.94 -17.38
CA ASP A 176 -13.68 -31.69 -18.64
C ASP A 176 -13.10 -30.87 -19.81
N ASP A 177 -12.42 -29.75 -19.54
CA ASP A 177 -11.72 -28.98 -20.57
C ASP A 177 -10.63 -29.86 -21.24
N PRO A 178 -10.49 -29.79 -22.59
CA PRO A 178 -9.47 -30.56 -23.32
C PRO A 178 -8.05 -30.43 -22.76
N ARG A 179 -7.72 -29.32 -22.09
CA ARG A 179 -6.44 -29.11 -21.39
C ARG A 179 -6.10 -30.25 -20.41
N PHE A 180 -7.09 -30.85 -19.76
CA PHE A 180 -6.86 -31.90 -18.76
C PHE A 180 -6.88 -33.32 -19.35
N THR A 181 -7.22 -33.47 -20.64
CA THR A 181 -7.28 -34.80 -21.29
C THR A 181 -5.90 -35.40 -21.57
N ARG A 182 -4.87 -34.54 -21.69
CA ARG A 182 -3.47 -34.92 -21.88
C ARG A 182 -2.60 -34.02 -21.01
N PRO A 183 -2.47 -34.33 -19.71
CA PRO A 183 -1.72 -33.47 -18.80
C PRO A 183 -0.25 -33.38 -19.20
N SER A 184 0.33 -32.21 -19.02
CA SER A 184 1.75 -31.97 -19.22
C SER A 184 2.55 -32.70 -18.13
N SER A 185 3.76 -33.18 -18.46
CA SER A 185 4.72 -33.67 -17.45
C SER A 185 5.47 -32.55 -16.74
N ASN A 186 5.24 -31.29 -17.13
CA ASN A 186 5.84 -30.12 -16.49
C ASN A 186 5.09 -29.79 -15.19
N GLU A 187 5.78 -29.84 -14.05
CA GLU A 187 5.22 -29.52 -12.72
C GLU A 187 4.67 -28.09 -12.61
N LYS A 188 5.08 -27.18 -13.51
CA LYS A 188 4.53 -25.82 -13.61
C LYS A 188 3.23 -25.74 -14.43
N GLU A 189 2.68 -26.87 -14.88
CA GLU A 189 1.42 -26.94 -15.61
C GLU A 189 0.43 -27.85 -14.86
N PRO A 190 -0.77 -27.36 -14.50
CA PRO A 190 -1.75 -28.17 -13.79
C PRO A 190 -2.30 -29.30 -14.67
N ALA A 191 -2.41 -30.50 -14.10
CA ALA A 191 -2.99 -31.68 -14.73
C ALA A 191 -4.52 -31.77 -14.51
N THR A 192 -5.05 -31.12 -13.47
CA THR A 192 -6.48 -31.13 -13.13
C THR A 192 -7.05 -29.73 -12.88
N GLN A 193 -8.38 -29.59 -12.84
CA GLN A 193 -9.05 -28.35 -12.44
C GLN A 193 -8.65 -27.93 -11.01
N ALA A 194 -8.60 -28.88 -10.07
CA ALA A 194 -8.24 -28.60 -8.69
C ALA A 194 -6.81 -28.06 -8.57
N GLU A 195 -5.85 -28.70 -9.23
CA GLU A 195 -4.47 -28.20 -9.30
C GLU A 195 -4.40 -26.83 -9.97
N MET A 196 -5.13 -26.62 -11.06
CA MET A 196 -5.16 -25.33 -11.74
C MET A 196 -5.67 -24.23 -10.80
N TYR A 197 -6.72 -24.50 -10.03
CA TYR A 197 -7.26 -23.59 -9.03
C TYR A 197 -6.24 -23.29 -7.92
N GLU A 198 -5.63 -24.31 -7.31
CA GLU A 198 -4.66 -24.09 -6.22
C GLU A 198 -3.47 -23.27 -6.72
N MET A 199 -2.87 -23.68 -7.84
CA MET A 199 -1.73 -22.99 -8.42
C MET A 199 -2.03 -21.54 -8.82
N LEU A 200 -3.18 -21.27 -9.46
CA LEU A 200 -3.54 -19.88 -9.79
C LEU A 200 -3.93 -19.08 -8.55
N SER A 201 -4.61 -19.67 -7.57
CA SER A 201 -5.02 -18.97 -6.35
C SER A 201 -3.78 -18.54 -5.57
N ASP A 202 -2.79 -19.42 -5.46
CA ASP A 202 -1.51 -19.13 -4.82
C ASP A 202 -0.71 -18.10 -5.59
N ALA A 203 -0.58 -18.21 -6.92
CA ALA A 203 0.10 -17.19 -7.72
C ALA A 203 -0.55 -15.80 -7.54
N TYR A 204 -1.88 -15.72 -7.52
CA TYR A 204 -2.59 -14.46 -7.30
C TYR A 204 -2.46 -13.93 -5.86
N LYS A 205 -2.45 -14.80 -4.84
CA LYS A 205 -2.17 -14.38 -3.44
C LYS A 205 -0.76 -13.85 -3.31
N THR A 206 0.22 -14.54 -3.89
CA THR A 206 1.63 -14.14 -3.88
C THR A 206 1.80 -12.78 -4.56
N ILE A 207 1.29 -12.60 -5.79
CA ILE A 207 1.49 -11.33 -6.49
C ILE A 207 0.71 -10.18 -5.83
N ALA A 208 -0.48 -10.42 -5.29
CA ALA A 208 -1.21 -9.39 -4.54
C ALA A 208 -0.42 -8.96 -3.28
N SER A 209 0.21 -9.91 -2.58
CA SER A 209 1.08 -9.65 -1.44
C SER A 209 2.38 -8.93 -1.82
N ASP A 210 3.01 -9.31 -2.94
CA ASP A 210 4.22 -8.65 -3.44
C ASP A 210 3.98 -7.17 -3.74
N LEU A 211 2.83 -6.87 -4.34
CA LEU A 211 2.43 -5.51 -4.72
C LEU A 211 1.79 -4.73 -3.57
N GLY A 212 1.40 -5.39 -2.48
CA GLY A 212 0.67 -4.77 -1.37
C GLY A 212 -0.75 -4.30 -1.76
N VAL A 213 -1.43 -5.05 -2.62
CA VAL A 213 -2.76 -4.68 -3.17
C VAL A 213 -3.83 -5.69 -2.81
N ARG A 214 -5.10 -5.28 -2.85
CA ARG A 214 -6.23 -6.18 -2.65
C ARG A 214 -6.47 -7.06 -3.88
N ARG A 215 -7.01 -8.25 -3.63
CA ARG A 215 -7.41 -9.23 -4.65
C ARG A 215 -8.94 -9.23 -4.82
N ILE A 216 -9.43 -9.35 -6.05
CA ILE A 216 -10.83 -9.64 -6.37
C ILE A 216 -10.95 -11.16 -6.59
N PRO A 217 -11.53 -11.92 -5.65
CA PRO A 217 -11.34 -13.37 -5.57
C PRO A 217 -12.34 -14.18 -6.44
N VAL A 218 -12.44 -13.86 -7.74
CA VAL A 218 -13.39 -14.54 -8.64
C VAL A 218 -13.05 -16.02 -8.79
N GLY A 219 -11.76 -16.36 -8.89
CA GLY A 219 -11.30 -17.76 -8.95
C GLY A 219 -11.73 -18.60 -7.75
N ASP A 220 -11.71 -18.04 -6.54
CA ASP A 220 -12.19 -18.73 -5.33
C ASP A 220 -13.70 -18.98 -5.41
N ALA A 221 -14.47 -18.00 -5.85
CA ALA A 221 -15.92 -18.13 -6.00
C ALA A 221 -16.29 -19.21 -7.04
N PHE A 222 -15.61 -19.22 -8.19
CA PHE A 222 -15.80 -20.25 -9.22
C PHE A 222 -15.53 -21.64 -8.68
N TYR A 223 -14.41 -21.84 -7.96
CA TYR A 223 -14.07 -23.15 -7.44
C TYR A 223 -15.03 -23.63 -6.35
N ILE A 224 -15.49 -22.74 -5.46
CA ILE A 224 -16.53 -23.06 -4.47
C ILE A 224 -17.81 -23.53 -5.16
N ALA A 225 -18.25 -22.84 -6.21
CA ALA A 225 -19.45 -23.20 -6.96
C ALA A 225 -19.30 -24.51 -7.74
N ASP A 226 -18.21 -24.69 -8.50
CA ASP A 226 -17.97 -25.91 -9.30
C ASP A 226 -17.89 -27.18 -8.43
N THR A 227 -17.33 -27.05 -7.22
CA THR A 227 -17.15 -28.17 -6.29
C THR A 227 -18.33 -28.39 -5.34
N ASP A 228 -19.35 -27.54 -5.38
CA ASP A 228 -20.56 -27.73 -4.58
C ASP A 228 -21.27 -29.04 -4.93
N LYS A 229 -21.82 -29.73 -3.93
CA LYS A 229 -22.41 -31.06 -4.11
C LYS A 229 -23.71 -31.04 -4.91
N ALA A 230 -24.51 -29.98 -4.79
CA ALA A 230 -25.84 -29.87 -5.39
C ALA A 230 -25.83 -29.01 -6.65
N PHE A 231 -25.11 -27.89 -6.59
CA PHE A 231 -25.07 -26.87 -7.65
C PHE A 231 -23.76 -26.87 -8.45
N GLY A 232 -22.86 -27.82 -8.24
CA GLY A 232 -21.65 -27.96 -9.06
C GLY A 232 -21.92 -28.71 -10.36
N TYR A 233 -21.29 -28.27 -11.46
CA TYR A 233 -21.32 -28.98 -12.74
C TYR A 233 -20.73 -30.40 -12.63
N ARG A 234 -21.32 -31.35 -13.36
CA ARG A 234 -20.84 -32.74 -13.46
C ARG A 234 -20.74 -33.16 -14.93
N PRO A 235 -19.58 -33.70 -15.37
CA PRO A 235 -19.44 -34.26 -16.70
C PRO A 235 -20.48 -35.34 -17.00
N ASP A 236 -21.13 -35.20 -18.15
CA ASP A 236 -21.99 -36.24 -18.70
C ASP A 236 -21.16 -37.33 -19.35
N ASN A 237 -20.78 -38.34 -18.57
CA ASN A 237 -19.97 -39.47 -19.04
C ASN A 237 -20.70 -40.35 -20.08
N SER A 238 -22.00 -40.14 -20.32
CA SER A 238 -22.77 -40.87 -21.32
C SER A 238 -22.71 -40.21 -22.71
N PHE A 239 -22.26 -38.97 -22.80
CA PHE A 239 -22.20 -38.23 -24.06
C PHE A 239 -20.93 -38.53 -24.86
N ASP A 240 -21.08 -39.07 -26.06
CA ASP A 240 -19.98 -39.24 -27.02
C ASP A 240 -19.91 -38.05 -27.99
N SER A 241 -18.96 -37.16 -27.77
CA SER A 241 -18.75 -35.97 -28.61
C SER A 241 -18.33 -36.30 -30.04
N LYS A 242 -17.83 -37.51 -30.34
CA LYS A 242 -17.37 -37.89 -31.68
C LYS A 242 -18.51 -38.30 -32.60
N SER A 243 -19.61 -38.82 -32.03
CA SER A 243 -20.78 -39.29 -32.78
C SER A 243 -22.00 -38.37 -32.67
N ALA A 244 -21.94 -37.35 -31.80
CA ALA A 244 -23.00 -36.38 -31.60
C ALA A 244 -23.43 -35.67 -32.90
N LYS A 245 -24.74 -35.50 -33.08
CA LYS A 245 -25.35 -34.79 -34.21
C LYS A 245 -26.10 -33.55 -33.71
N HIS A 246 -26.02 -32.45 -34.44
CA HIS A 246 -26.76 -31.24 -34.10
C HIS A 246 -28.28 -31.51 -33.99
N PRO A 247 -28.99 -31.05 -32.94
CA PRO A 247 -28.54 -30.12 -31.88
C PRO A 247 -28.12 -30.78 -30.56
N GLN A 248 -27.81 -32.08 -30.54
CA GLN A 248 -27.50 -32.83 -29.31
C GLN A 248 -26.30 -32.23 -28.55
N LEU A 249 -26.45 -32.02 -27.26
CA LEU A 249 -25.42 -31.54 -26.33
C LEU A 249 -25.41 -32.43 -25.07
N PRO A 250 -24.28 -32.53 -24.35
CA PRO A 250 -24.26 -33.19 -23.05
C PRO A 250 -25.11 -32.41 -22.04
N ASN A 251 -25.45 -33.02 -20.91
CA ASN A 251 -25.94 -32.26 -19.77
C ASN A 251 -24.89 -31.23 -19.32
N GLN A 252 -25.28 -29.96 -19.22
CA GLN A 252 -24.42 -28.85 -18.77
C GLN A 252 -25.03 -28.06 -17.62
N ALA A 253 -25.98 -28.65 -16.91
CA ALA A 253 -26.60 -28.05 -15.74
C ALA A 253 -25.55 -27.53 -14.77
N HIS A 254 -25.75 -26.30 -14.32
CA HIS A 254 -24.86 -25.57 -13.42
C HIS A 254 -23.41 -25.37 -13.90
N SER A 255 -23.11 -25.54 -15.19
CA SER A 255 -21.83 -25.09 -15.74
C SER A 255 -21.67 -23.58 -15.54
N LEU A 256 -20.52 -23.14 -15.04
CA LEU A 256 -20.13 -21.72 -15.03
C LEU A 256 -19.43 -21.30 -16.33
N HIS A 257 -18.96 -22.27 -17.11
CA HIS A 257 -18.28 -22.05 -18.38
C HIS A 257 -19.22 -22.28 -19.56
N VAL A 258 -18.86 -21.74 -20.72
CA VAL A 258 -19.63 -21.90 -21.97
C VAL A 258 -19.82 -23.37 -22.33
N GLY A 259 -18.79 -24.19 -22.17
CA GLY A 259 -18.86 -25.62 -22.37
C GLY A 259 -19.03 -26.03 -23.85
N TRP A 260 -19.75 -27.13 -24.06
CA TRP A 260 -20.06 -27.68 -25.37
C TRP A 260 -21.13 -26.84 -26.07
N GLN A 261 -20.85 -26.45 -27.30
CA GLN A 261 -21.76 -25.66 -28.13
C GLN A 261 -21.60 -26.04 -29.61
N TRP A 262 -22.71 -25.95 -30.36
CA TRP A 262 -22.67 -26.03 -31.81
C TRP A 262 -22.44 -24.64 -32.41
N ARG A 263 -21.46 -24.52 -33.31
CA ARG A 263 -21.22 -23.31 -34.09
C ARG A 263 -21.43 -23.57 -35.57
N LYS A 264 -21.98 -22.59 -36.28
CA LYS A 264 -22.03 -22.62 -37.74
C LYS A 264 -20.62 -22.51 -38.31
N GLN A 265 -20.26 -23.42 -39.18
CA GLN A 265 -19.01 -23.34 -39.92
C GLN A 265 -19.13 -22.25 -40.99
N LYS A 266 -18.14 -21.35 -41.06
CA LYS A 266 -18.04 -20.35 -42.14
C LYS A 266 -17.26 -20.97 -43.30
N GLY A 267 -17.83 -21.03 -44.50
CA GLY A 267 -17.18 -21.64 -45.67
C GLY A 267 -18.17 -22.04 -46.77
N LYS A 268 -17.66 -22.71 -47.83
CA LYS A 268 -18.44 -23.16 -49.01
C LYS A 268 -19.47 -24.26 -48.71
N ASP A 269 -19.37 -24.92 -47.55
CA ASP A 269 -20.32 -25.95 -47.12
C ASP A 269 -20.80 -25.64 -45.69
N PRO A 270 -21.98 -25.00 -45.52
CA PRO A 270 -22.45 -24.52 -44.23
C PRO A 270 -22.97 -25.68 -43.36
N GLY A 271 -22.10 -26.21 -42.50
CA GLY A 271 -22.43 -27.22 -41.49
C GLY A 271 -22.42 -26.71 -40.04
N TRP A 272 -22.80 -27.57 -39.11
CA TRP A 272 -22.64 -27.35 -37.67
C TRP A 272 -21.43 -28.10 -37.15
N VAL A 273 -20.61 -27.42 -36.34
CA VAL A 273 -19.45 -28.03 -35.69
C VAL A 273 -19.55 -27.92 -34.18
N LEU A 274 -19.38 -29.05 -33.50
CA LEU A 274 -19.34 -29.11 -32.04
C LEU A 274 -17.98 -28.59 -31.54
N ARG A 275 -18.02 -27.69 -30.56
CA ARG A 275 -16.84 -27.06 -29.94
C ARG A 275 -17.00 -27.06 -28.42
N MET A 276 -15.88 -27.24 -27.72
CA MET A 276 -15.78 -27.12 -26.26
C MET A 276 -15.04 -25.82 -25.91
N ASP A 277 -15.65 -25.02 -25.05
CA ASP A 277 -15.05 -23.83 -24.44
C ASP A 277 -15.16 -23.96 -22.92
N GLY A 278 -14.21 -24.68 -22.31
CA GLY A 278 -14.16 -24.91 -20.87
C GLY A 278 -13.49 -23.79 -20.10
N HIS A 279 -13.24 -22.62 -20.68
CA HIS A 279 -12.49 -21.55 -20.02
C HIS A 279 -13.22 -20.21 -19.97
N HIS A 280 -13.97 -19.81 -21.00
CA HIS A 280 -14.80 -18.62 -20.90
C HIS A 280 -16.04 -18.87 -20.05
N ALA A 281 -16.47 -17.86 -19.31
CA ALA A 281 -17.68 -17.93 -18.51
C ALA A 281 -18.93 -17.87 -19.41
N ASN A 282 -19.98 -18.60 -19.03
CA ASN A 282 -21.33 -18.39 -19.55
C ASN A 282 -22.08 -17.38 -18.65
N THR A 283 -23.37 -17.14 -18.91
CA THR A 283 -24.21 -16.22 -18.11
C THR A 283 -24.13 -16.46 -16.59
N ALA A 284 -24.09 -17.71 -16.14
CA ALA A 284 -23.99 -18.02 -14.71
C ALA A 284 -22.60 -17.66 -14.15
N GLY A 285 -21.52 -18.00 -14.86
CA GLY A 285 -20.16 -17.63 -14.44
C GLY A 285 -19.90 -16.12 -14.52
N GLU A 286 -20.43 -15.45 -15.54
CA GLU A 286 -20.37 -13.98 -15.68
C GLU A 286 -21.10 -13.31 -14.51
N TYR A 287 -22.26 -13.82 -14.13
CA TYR A 287 -23.04 -13.31 -12.99
C TYR A 287 -22.32 -13.51 -11.65
N LEU A 288 -21.76 -14.71 -11.44
CA LEU A 288 -20.95 -14.99 -10.25
C LEU A 288 -19.74 -14.06 -10.15
N GLY A 289 -19.02 -13.87 -11.26
CA GLY A 289 -17.92 -12.91 -11.34
C GLY A 289 -18.38 -11.50 -10.99
N ALA A 290 -19.46 -11.03 -11.60
CA ALA A 290 -19.98 -9.69 -11.37
C ALA A 290 -20.44 -9.47 -9.91
N CYS A 291 -20.99 -10.50 -9.25
CA CYS A 291 -21.33 -10.45 -7.82
C CYS A 291 -20.09 -10.25 -6.94
N VAL A 292 -18.99 -10.96 -7.20
CA VAL A 292 -17.72 -10.81 -6.47
C VAL A 292 -17.14 -9.40 -6.67
N TRP A 293 -17.17 -8.90 -7.91
CA TRP A 293 -16.72 -7.54 -8.24
C TRP A 293 -17.57 -6.48 -7.54
N TYR A 294 -18.90 -6.60 -7.57
CA TYR A 294 -19.81 -5.71 -6.86
C TYR A 294 -19.45 -5.62 -5.37
N GLU A 295 -19.33 -6.75 -4.67
CA GLU A 295 -19.02 -6.71 -3.23
C GLU A 295 -17.64 -6.12 -2.94
N THR A 296 -16.67 -6.35 -3.83
CA THR A 296 -15.29 -5.89 -3.63
C THR A 296 -15.14 -4.38 -3.83
N LEU A 297 -15.86 -3.82 -4.80
CA LEU A 297 -15.80 -2.39 -5.16
C LEU A 297 -16.70 -1.54 -4.28
N PHE A 298 -17.91 -2.01 -3.96
CA PHE A 298 -18.89 -1.24 -3.20
C PHE A 298 -18.86 -1.55 -1.70
N ASN A 299 -18.13 -2.60 -1.29
CA ASN A 299 -18.08 -3.08 0.10
C ASN A 299 -19.47 -3.42 0.67
N GLU A 300 -20.35 -3.94 -0.18
CA GLU A 300 -21.74 -4.28 0.14
C GLU A 300 -22.06 -5.68 -0.32
N SER A 301 -22.95 -6.39 0.40
CA SER A 301 -23.27 -7.75 -0.03
C SER A 301 -24.12 -7.76 -1.29
N CYS A 302 -23.81 -8.69 -2.20
CA CYS A 302 -24.61 -9.00 -3.38
C CYS A 302 -25.79 -9.91 -3.06
N VAL A 303 -25.82 -10.53 -1.86
CA VAL A 303 -26.91 -11.42 -1.44
C VAL A 303 -28.20 -10.63 -1.28
N GLY A 304 -29.22 -11.02 -2.04
CA GLY A 304 -30.51 -10.32 -2.09
C GLY A 304 -30.54 -9.17 -3.10
N ASN A 305 -29.49 -8.97 -3.91
CA ASN A 305 -29.57 -8.07 -5.06
C ASN A 305 -30.69 -8.56 -6.00
N LYS A 306 -31.53 -7.63 -6.45
CA LYS A 306 -32.75 -7.93 -7.22
C LYS A 306 -32.49 -8.25 -8.69
N TYR A 307 -31.31 -7.93 -9.21
CA TYR A 307 -30.95 -8.26 -10.57
C TYR A 307 -30.53 -9.72 -10.71
N ILE A 308 -31.20 -10.43 -11.61
CA ILE A 308 -30.88 -11.80 -12.03
C ILE A 308 -30.91 -11.78 -13.57
N PRO A 309 -29.83 -12.22 -14.25
CA PRO A 309 -29.79 -12.29 -15.71
C PRO A 309 -30.93 -13.14 -16.28
N GLU A 310 -31.39 -12.76 -17.47
CA GLU A 310 -32.42 -13.52 -18.17
C GLU A 310 -32.00 -14.98 -18.38
N GLY A 311 -32.90 -15.92 -18.07
CA GLY A 311 -32.66 -17.35 -18.21
C GLY A 311 -31.88 -18.01 -17.06
N LEU A 312 -31.41 -17.26 -16.07
CA LEU A 312 -30.78 -17.83 -14.88
C LEU A 312 -31.84 -18.19 -13.83
N ASP A 313 -31.84 -19.45 -13.39
CA ASP A 313 -32.73 -19.92 -12.32
C ASP A 313 -32.53 -19.12 -11.02
N LYS A 314 -33.62 -18.83 -10.30
CA LYS A 314 -33.58 -17.94 -9.13
C LYS A 314 -32.87 -18.58 -7.93
N ASP A 315 -33.07 -19.87 -7.71
CA ASP A 315 -32.43 -20.58 -6.61
C ASP A 315 -30.94 -20.73 -6.88
N TYR A 316 -30.58 -21.01 -8.13
CA TYR A 316 -29.18 -21.03 -8.56
C TYR A 316 -28.53 -19.64 -8.47
N ALA A 317 -29.23 -18.58 -8.89
CA ALA A 317 -28.73 -17.20 -8.74
C ALA A 317 -28.48 -16.83 -7.27
N LEU A 318 -29.39 -17.19 -6.35
CA LEU A 318 -29.20 -16.98 -4.92
C LEU A 318 -28.01 -17.78 -4.37
N PHE A 319 -27.81 -19.01 -4.84
CA PHE A 319 -26.62 -19.79 -4.53
C PHE A 319 -25.34 -19.07 -4.99
N LEU A 320 -25.30 -18.57 -6.23
CA LEU A 320 -24.14 -17.84 -6.75
C LEU A 320 -23.86 -16.54 -5.97
N GLN A 321 -24.89 -15.79 -5.58
CA GLN A 321 -24.73 -14.61 -4.71
C GLN A 321 -24.09 -15.00 -3.36
N LYS A 322 -24.60 -16.06 -2.71
CA LYS A 322 -24.03 -16.55 -1.44
C LYS A 322 -22.59 -17.02 -1.58
N THR A 323 -22.28 -17.70 -2.69
CA THR A 323 -20.92 -18.15 -3.01
C THR A 323 -19.97 -16.98 -3.23
N ALA A 324 -20.40 -15.96 -3.98
CA ALA A 324 -19.63 -14.72 -4.15
C ALA A 324 -19.36 -14.05 -2.79
N HIS A 325 -20.40 -13.93 -1.95
CA HIS A 325 -20.27 -13.37 -0.61
C HIS A 325 -19.29 -14.15 0.26
N GLN A 326 -19.39 -15.48 0.26
CA GLN A 326 -18.47 -16.36 0.99
C GLN A 326 -17.02 -16.15 0.54
N ALA A 327 -16.77 -16.09 -0.77
CA ALA A 327 -15.43 -15.88 -1.32
C ALA A 327 -14.86 -14.51 -0.90
N VAL A 328 -15.68 -13.46 -0.96
CA VAL A 328 -15.26 -12.10 -0.57
C VAL A 328 -15.05 -11.99 0.94
N ALA A 329 -15.95 -12.52 1.76
CA ALA A 329 -15.84 -12.50 3.22
C ALA A 329 -14.57 -13.22 3.71
N LYS A 330 -14.29 -14.43 3.20
CA LYS A 330 -13.07 -15.19 3.54
C LYS A 330 -11.80 -14.42 3.18
N ASN A 331 -11.84 -13.59 2.14
CA ASN A 331 -10.73 -12.75 1.71
C ASN A 331 -10.65 -11.41 2.48
N LYS A 332 -11.73 -10.91 3.07
CA LYS A 332 -11.71 -9.74 3.96
C LYS A 332 -10.94 -10.03 5.25
N ASP A 333 -11.09 -11.23 5.80
CA ASP A 333 -10.34 -11.69 6.99
C ASP A 333 -8.85 -11.97 6.71
N GLN A 334 -8.45 -11.99 5.44
CA GLN A 334 -7.05 -12.07 5.01
C GLN A 334 -6.44 -10.70 4.71
N ARG A 335 -7.19 -9.60 4.85
CA ARG A 335 -6.57 -8.28 5.05
C ARG A 335 -5.79 -8.40 6.36
N THR A 336 -4.46 -8.37 6.27
CA THR A 336 -3.53 -8.37 7.40
C THR A 336 -3.50 -9.66 8.24
N SER A 337 -3.32 -10.81 7.62
CA SER A 337 -2.32 -11.72 8.17
C SER A 337 -1.10 -11.60 7.27
N PRO A 338 0.03 -11.03 7.74
CA PRO A 338 1.27 -11.22 7.03
C PRO A 338 1.37 -12.73 6.84
N VAL A 339 1.43 -13.21 5.59
CA VAL A 339 2.10 -14.50 5.34
C VAL A 339 3.37 -14.36 6.15
N GLN A 340 3.54 -15.18 7.19
CA GLN A 340 4.60 -15.01 8.17
C GLN A 340 5.89 -15.14 7.39
N ARG A 341 6.43 -14.02 6.90
CA ARG A 341 7.64 -13.99 6.11
C ARG A 341 8.68 -14.43 7.14
N LYS A 342 9.30 -15.57 6.92
CA LYS A 342 10.43 -16.00 7.71
C LYS A 342 11.63 -15.87 6.81
N PHE A 343 12.70 -15.28 7.35
CA PHE A 343 13.97 -15.33 6.66
C PHE A 343 14.41 -16.78 6.52
N ASN A 344 14.96 -17.13 5.36
CA ASN A 344 15.63 -18.40 5.17
C ASN A 344 17.06 -18.28 5.70
N ASP A 345 17.19 -18.19 7.02
CA ASP A 345 18.47 -18.02 7.69
C ASP A 345 18.78 -19.25 8.54
N PRO A 346 19.84 -20.03 8.22
CA PRO A 346 20.24 -21.17 9.04
C PRO A 346 20.83 -20.77 10.40
N LYS A 347 21.19 -19.49 10.60
CA LYS A 347 21.72 -18.95 11.86
C LYS A 347 21.08 -17.59 12.21
N PRO A 348 19.78 -17.56 12.56
CA PRO A 348 19.04 -16.33 12.80
C PRO A 348 19.71 -15.42 13.84
N GLN A 349 20.01 -14.18 13.45
CA GLN A 349 20.65 -13.18 14.28
C GLN A 349 20.41 -11.76 13.77
N ARG A 350 20.80 -10.76 14.57
CA ARG A 350 20.90 -9.39 14.09
C ARG A 350 22.23 -9.18 13.37
N TYR A 351 22.17 -9.03 12.06
CA TYR A 351 23.31 -8.66 11.24
C TYR A 351 23.55 -7.15 11.33
N LYS A 352 24.83 -6.78 11.45
CA LYS A 352 25.32 -5.40 11.30
C LYS A 352 26.41 -5.44 10.24
N LEU A 353 26.22 -4.72 9.15
CA LEU A 353 27.14 -4.70 8.03
C LEU A 353 27.62 -3.28 7.78
N GLN A 354 28.87 -3.15 7.36
CA GLN A 354 29.49 -1.87 7.07
C GLN A 354 30.38 -2.00 5.83
N ALA A 355 30.39 -0.95 5.03
CA ALA A 355 31.27 -0.84 3.88
C ALA A 355 31.51 0.64 3.56
N ARG A 356 32.62 0.95 2.90
CA ARG A 356 32.91 2.31 2.44
C ARG A 356 32.26 2.52 1.06
N ALA A 357 31.57 3.64 0.86
CA ALA A 357 30.97 3.99 -0.43
C ALA A 357 32.01 3.95 -1.56
N SER A 358 33.22 4.46 -1.31
CA SER A 358 34.35 4.44 -2.26
C SER A 358 34.89 3.04 -2.60
N LYS A 359 34.59 2.03 -1.79
CA LYS A 359 34.96 0.63 -2.05
C LYS A 359 33.85 -0.13 -2.78
N ILE A 360 32.59 0.25 -2.56
CA ILE A 360 31.43 -0.35 -3.24
C ILE A 360 31.30 0.21 -4.67
N ASP A 361 31.48 1.52 -4.83
CA ASP A 361 31.37 2.19 -6.12
C ASP A 361 32.61 3.07 -6.42
N PRO A 362 33.50 2.62 -7.32
CA PRO A 362 34.72 3.36 -7.67
C PRO A 362 34.45 4.66 -8.45
N ARG A 363 33.20 4.93 -8.85
CA ARG A 363 32.82 6.17 -9.54
C ARG A 363 32.62 7.35 -8.59
N THR A 364 32.53 7.10 -7.28
CA THR A 364 32.35 8.14 -6.25
C THR A 364 33.58 9.06 -6.18
N LYS A 365 33.38 10.33 -5.84
CA LYS A 365 34.47 11.31 -5.63
C LYS A 365 34.29 12.14 -4.35
N GLU A 366 35.35 12.86 -3.96
CA GLU A 366 35.34 13.81 -2.84
C GLU A 366 35.01 15.23 -3.32
N TYR A 367 34.41 16.01 -2.42
CA TYR A 367 34.02 17.42 -2.57
C TYR A 367 34.45 18.18 -1.30
N PRO A 368 35.76 18.48 -1.15
CA PRO A 368 36.30 19.09 0.07
C PRO A 368 35.70 20.46 0.42
N GLU A 369 35.29 21.23 -0.58
CA GLU A 369 34.67 22.55 -0.47
C GLU A 369 33.35 22.56 0.32
N ILE A 370 32.61 21.45 0.27
CA ILE A 370 31.40 21.22 1.07
C ILE A 370 31.61 20.21 2.21
N LYS A 371 32.88 19.90 2.54
CA LYS A 371 33.30 18.96 3.58
C LYS A 371 32.76 17.54 3.37
N PHE A 372 32.55 17.14 2.13
CA PHE A 372 32.12 15.80 1.77
C PHE A 372 33.30 15.01 1.22
N VAL A 373 33.97 14.31 2.12
CA VAL A 373 35.25 13.63 1.87
C VAL A 373 35.16 12.19 2.35
N PHE A 374 36.01 11.32 1.83
CA PHE A 374 36.11 9.91 2.20
C PHE A 374 36.85 9.73 3.53
N GLY A 375 37.80 10.60 3.86
CA GLY A 375 38.66 10.41 5.01
C GLY A 375 39.63 9.25 4.85
N THR A 376 40.30 8.85 5.94
CA THR A 376 41.35 7.82 5.91
C THR A 376 40.80 6.46 6.31
N ASP A 377 41.58 5.39 6.11
CA ASP A 377 41.19 4.05 6.57
C ASP A 377 41.04 3.97 8.10
N GLN A 378 41.79 4.78 8.86
CA GLN A 378 41.67 4.86 10.33
C GLN A 378 40.46 5.70 10.77
N LYS A 379 40.00 6.62 9.94
CA LYS A 379 38.87 7.52 10.23
C LYS A 379 38.03 7.74 8.97
N PRO A 380 37.29 6.70 8.52
CA PRO A 380 36.48 6.80 7.32
C PRO A 380 35.31 7.77 7.57
N GLN A 381 35.00 8.56 6.55
CA GLN A 381 33.87 9.51 6.50
C GLN A 381 32.83 9.12 5.43
N ASP A 382 33.16 8.14 4.58
CA ASP A 382 32.26 7.51 3.62
C ASP A 382 31.79 6.11 4.06
N LEU A 383 31.87 5.82 5.36
CA LEU A 383 31.37 4.56 5.91
C LEU A 383 29.84 4.53 5.88
N GLU A 384 29.30 3.44 5.35
CA GLU A 384 27.88 3.13 5.26
C GLU A 384 27.55 1.99 6.22
N ASN A 385 26.35 2.01 6.79
CA ASN A 385 25.95 1.10 7.86
C ASN A 385 24.62 0.46 7.53
N ALA A 386 24.50 -0.86 7.70
CA ALA A 386 23.27 -1.60 7.49
C ALA A 386 22.97 -2.53 8.68
N SER A 387 21.68 -2.79 8.91
CA SER A 387 21.26 -3.78 9.90
C SER A 387 19.93 -4.42 9.56
N VAL A 388 19.83 -5.73 9.80
CA VAL A 388 18.63 -6.55 9.67
C VAL A 388 18.65 -7.60 10.79
N ASP A 389 17.50 -7.91 11.38
CA ASP A 389 17.37 -9.01 12.34
C ASP A 389 16.54 -10.14 11.76
N THR A 390 17.21 -11.23 11.40
CA THR A 390 16.58 -12.38 10.75
C THR A 390 15.79 -13.25 11.72
N ARG A 391 15.83 -12.96 13.03
CA ARG A 391 14.96 -13.57 14.06
C ARG A 391 13.55 -12.98 14.05
N VAL A 392 13.39 -11.79 13.47
CA VAL A 392 12.12 -11.05 13.39
C VAL A 392 11.52 -11.25 11.99
N ALA A 393 10.21 -11.44 11.89
CA ALA A 393 9.56 -11.54 10.58
C ALA A 393 9.74 -10.21 9.81
N PRO A 394 10.17 -10.24 8.52
CA PRO A 394 10.33 -9.02 7.76
C PRO A 394 9.00 -8.43 7.32
N GLU A 395 8.89 -7.11 7.45
CA GLU A 395 7.82 -6.30 6.88
C GLU A 395 8.03 -6.05 5.38
N GLY A 396 9.24 -6.31 4.87
CA GLY A 396 9.62 -6.04 3.48
C GLY A 396 9.70 -4.55 3.17
N LYS A 397 10.14 -3.76 4.16
CA LYS A 397 10.37 -2.32 4.06
C LYS A 397 11.80 -1.97 4.47
N LEU A 398 12.37 -0.98 3.78
CA LEU A 398 13.74 -0.50 3.98
C LEU A 398 13.72 0.92 4.53
N VAL A 399 14.33 1.14 5.69
CA VAL A 399 14.56 2.48 6.24
C VAL A 399 15.92 3.00 5.76
N ILE A 400 15.92 4.15 5.10
CA ILE A 400 17.14 4.91 4.80
C ILE A 400 17.23 6.07 5.78
N TRP A 401 18.23 6.02 6.66
CA TRP A 401 18.49 7.02 7.70
C TRP A 401 19.50 8.07 7.24
N LEU A 402 19.09 9.35 7.24
CA LEU A 402 19.83 10.47 6.65
C LEU A 402 20.59 11.33 7.68
N MET A 403 21.17 10.70 8.70
CA MET A 403 22.06 11.34 9.66
C MET A 403 23.18 10.37 10.07
N GLY A 404 24.06 10.78 10.99
CA GLY A 404 25.06 9.88 11.56
C GLY A 404 24.43 8.58 12.08
N HIS A 405 25.15 7.47 11.94
CA HIS A 405 24.66 6.14 12.31
C HIS A 405 24.14 6.11 13.76
N ASN A 406 22.94 5.56 13.93
CA ASN A 406 22.29 5.39 15.23
C ASN A 406 21.90 3.92 15.42
N ASP A 407 22.79 3.14 16.04
CA ASP A 407 22.57 1.71 16.26
C ASP A 407 21.36 1.43 17.18
N ARG A 408 21.06 2.34 18.12
CA ARG A 408 19.89 2.24 19.02
C ARG A 408 18.59 2.38 18.24
N LEU A 409 18.56 3.24 17.22
CA LEU A 409 17.44 3.32 16.30
C LEU A 409 17.37 2.06 15.44
N PHE A 410 18.49 1.61 14.87
CA PHE A 410 18.51 0.43 13.98
C PHE A 410 18.02 -0.83 14.69
N GLU A 411 18.39 -1.02 15.96
CA GLU A 411 17.88 -2.10 16.79
C GLU A 411 16.35 -2.10 16.88
N ARG A 412 15.75 -0.93 17.13
CA ARG A 412 14.29 -0.78 17.20
C ARG A 412 13.63 -1.05 15.86
N LEU A 413 14.18 -0.48 14.79
CA LEU A 413 13.68 -0.72 13.43
C LEU A 413 13.70 -2.21 13.09
N ASN A 414 14.78 -2.92 13.43
CA ASN A 414 14.87 -4.36 13.22
C ASN A 414 13.86 -5.15 14.09
N ASN A 415 13.61 -4.72 15.33
CA ASN A 415 12.55 -5.29 16.17
C ASN A 415 11.14 -5.08 15.60
N TYR A 416 10.97 -4.11 14.70
CA TYR A 416 9.74 -3.89 13.94
C TYR A 416 9.72 -4.66 12.61
N GLY A 417 10.71 -5.52 12.34
CA GLY A 417 10.81 -6.27 11.07
C GLY A 417 11.31 -5.43 9.88
N LEU A 418 11.88 -4.25 10.14
CA LEU A 418 12.38 -3.34 9.11
C LEU A 418 13.88 -3.53 8.88
N HIS A 419 14.29 -3.48 7.61
CA HIS A 419 15.69 -3.32 7.23
C HIS A 419 16.11 -1.86 7.42
N ALA A 420 17.35 -1.62 7.83
CA ALA A 420 17.85 -0.26 8.03
C ALA A 420 19.21 -0.08 7.37
N ILE A 421 19.37 1.03 6.64
CA ILE A 421 20.66 1.50 6.13
C ILE A 421 20.88 2.98 6.46
N GLN A 422 22.14 3.37 6.58
CA GLN A 422 22.59 4.75 6.59
C GLN A 422 23.73 4.85 5.59
N VAL A 423 23.56 5.72 4.59
CA VAL A 423 24.56 5.99 3.56
C VAL A 423 25.27 7.30 3.80
N SER A 424 26.52 7.38 3.40
CA SER A 424 27.27 8.65 3.44
C SER A 424 26.82 9.51 2.26
N TYR A 425 26.36 10.73 2.52
CA TYR A 425 25.90 11.67 1.49
C TYR A 425 26.30 13.10 1.86
N ALA A 426 26.19 14.02 0.90
CA ALA A 426 26.59 15.42 1.08
C ALA A 426 25.63 16.16 2.04
N ASN A 427 25.95 16.21 3.33
CA ASN A 427 25.07 16.77 4.37
C ASN A 427 25.74 17.83 5.28
N LYS A 428 26.93 18.32 4.90
CA LYS A 428 27.69 19.32 5.65
C LYS A 428 27.77 20.69 4.96
N TRP A 429 27.13 20.86 3.81
CA TRP A 429 27.18 22.06 2.97
C TRP A 429 26.42 23.27 3.54
N PHE A 430 25.55 23.10 4.54
CA PHE A 430 24.71 24.20 5.09
C PHE A 430 25.53 25.36 5.69
N GLY A 431 26.79 25.11 6.04
CA GLY A 431 27.72 26.13 6.52
C GLY A 431 28.46 26.88 5.40
N THR A 432 28.36 26.43 4.14
CA THR A 432 29.17 26.91 3.02
C THR A 432 28.32 27.44 1.86
N LEU A 433 27.23 26.75 1.51
CA LEU A 433 26.34 27.13 0.40
C LEU A 433 25.12 27.93 0.88
N CYS A 434 24.48 28.65 -0.04
CA CYS A 434 23.34 29.53 0.17
C CYS A 434 23.63 30.63 1.22
N ARG A 435 24.80 31.27 1.10
CA ARG A 435 25.32 32.29 2.01
C ARG A 435 25.63 33.61 1.31
N PRO A 436 25.56 34.76 2.01
CA PRO A 436 25.11 34.92 3.40
C PRO A 436 23.60 34.66 3.59
N GLN A 437 22.82 34.76 2.52
CA GLN A 437 21.41 34.39 2.44
C GLN A 437 21.16 33.54 1.17
N PRO A 438 20.12 32.69 1.13
CA PRO A 438 19.75 31.96 -0.08
C PRO A 438 19.35 32.94 -1.20
N LYS A 439 19.65 32.59 -2.46
CA LYS A 439 19.37 33.44 -3.61
C LYS A 439 17.87 33.65 -3.89
N ASP A 440 17.06 32.65 -3.56
CA ASP A 440 15.62 32.61 -3.79
C ASP A 440 14.94 31.65 -2.80
N ALA A 441 13.62 31.52 -2.89
CA ALA A 441 12.80 30.66 -2.04
C ALA A 441 13.02 29.14 -2.24
N GLN A 442 13.86 28.72 -3.20
CA GLN A 442 14.10 27.31 -3.56
C GLN A 442 15.55 26.88 -3.35
N ALA A 443 16.51 27.81 -3.25
CA ALA A 443 17.95 27.57 -3.26
C ALA A 443 18.41 26.41 -2.36
N ARG A 444 18.09 26.42 -1.06
CA ARG A 444 18.46 25.33 -0.15
C ARG A 444 17.73 24.04 -0.47
N GLY A 445 16.47 24.14 -0.89
CA GLY A 445 15.68 22.99 -1.34
C GLY A 445 16.30 22.33 -2.56
N ASN A 446 16.88 23.09 -3.48
CA ASN A 446 17.54 22.60 -4.67
C ASN A 446 18.88 21.92 -4.33
N VAL A 447 19.72 22.55 -3.50
CA VAL A 447 20.97 21.93 -3.02
C VAL A 447 20.68 20.62 -2.27
N ARG A 448 19.62 20.57 -1.45
CA ARG A 448 19.16 19.32 -0.80
C ARG A 448 18.78 18.25 -1.80
N LEU A 449 18.07 18.62 -2.85
CA LEU A 449 17.59 17.67 -3.84
C LEU A 449 18.75 17.12 -4.66
N GLU A 450 19.69 17.97 -5.06
CA GLU A 450 20.93 17.55 -5.71
C GLU A 450 21.79 16.67 -4.79
N ALA A 451 21.97 17.03 -3.52
CA ALA A 451 22.65 16.17 -2.55
C ALA A 451 21.97 14.78 -2.39
N ALA A 452 20.65 14.71 -2.57
CA ALA A 452 19.89 13.49 -2.46
C ALA A 452 19.89 12.64 -3.74
N THR A 453 19.93 13.26 -4.92
CA THR A 453 19.76 12.61 -6.22
C THR A 453 21.06 12.46 -7.01
N GLY A 454 21.99 13.40 -6.84
CA GLY A 454 23.17 13.59 -7.69
C GLY A 454 22.80 14.06 -9.10
N GLU A 455 21.65 14.70 -9.25
CA GLU A 455 21.20 15.39 -10.46
C GLU A 455 21.31 16.90 -10.26
N ASP A 456 21.64 17.62 -11.32
CA ASP A 456 21.83 19.07 -11.30
C ASP A 456 20.50 19.80 -11.03
N PHE A 457 20.39 20.39 -9.84
CA PHE A 457 19.25 21.21 -9.43
C PHE A 457 19.66 22.59 -8.93
N SER A 458 20.95 22.82 -8.64
CA SER A 458 21.42 24.04 -7.99
C SER A 458 22.70 24.58 -8.61
N ASP A 459 22.75 25.89 -8.86
CA ASP A 459 23.96 26.54 -9.39
C ASP A 459 25.14 26.61 -8.38
N GLU A 460 24.94 26.16 -7.14
CA GLU A 460 25.92 26.22 -6.05
C GLU A 460 26.57 24.86 -5.72
N LEU A 461 26.07 23.77 -6.31
CA LEU A 461 26.58 22.41 -6.13
C LEU A 461 26.73 21.77 -7.53
N ASP A 462 27.75 20.94 -7.71
CA ASP A 462 27.94 20.13 -8.93
C ASP A 462 28.27 18.69 -8.50
N LEU A 463 27.28 18.03 -7.89
CA LEU A 463 27.42 16.69 -7.36
C LEU A 463 27.18 15.66 -8.48
N ALA A 464 28.18 14.81 -8.74
CA ALA A 464 28.01 13.71 -9.67
C ALA A 464 27.02 12.66 -9.14
N ARG A 465 26.25 12.06 -10.06
CA ARG A 465 25.23 11.05 -9.73
C ARG A 465 25.68 9.94 -8.77
N PRO A 466 26.88 9.32 -8.89
CA PRO A 466 27.37 8.31 -7.94
C PRO A 466 27.45 8.77 -6.48
N ASP A 467 27.50 10.08 -6.26
CA ASP A 467 27.68 10.69 -4.94
C ASP A 467 26.39 11.16 -4.29
N GLY A 468 25.28 11.16 -5.04
CA GLY A 468 23.94 11.37 -4.53
C GLY A 468 23.51 10.26 -3.56
N MET A 469 22.78 10.62 -2.51
CA MET A 469 22.25 9.69 -1.51
C MET A 469 21.52 8.48 -2.14
N ALA A 470 20.69 8.72 -3.15
CA ALA A 470 19.87 7.71 -3.80
C ALA A 470 20.71 6.64 -4.53
N GLU A 471 21.74 7.05 -5.28
CA GLU A 471 22.62 6.12 -5.99
C GLU A 471 23.50 5.34 -5.00
N ARG A 472 24.02 5.99 -3.95
CA ARG A 472 24.77 5.31 -2.89
C ARG A 472 23.93 4.26 -2.17
N ALA A 473 22.68 4.58 -1.83
CA ALA A 473 21.74 3.62 -1.25
C ALA A 473 21.48 2.43 -2.18
N PHE A 474 21.31 2.68 -3.48
CA PHE A 474 21.14 1.61 -4.46
C PHE A 474 22.37 0.69 -4.53
N GLN A 475 23.57 1.25 -4.67
CA GLN A 475 24.80 0.44 -4.71
C GLN A 475 25.04 -0.32 -3.42
N PHE A 476 24.73 0.29 -2.26
CA PHE A 476 24.88 -0.36 -0.98
C PHE A 476 23.90 -1.53 -0.80
N VAL A 477 22.62 -1.37 -1.16
CA VAL A 477 21.63 -2.47 -1.14
C VAL A 477 22.03 -3.60 -2.09
N LYS A 478 22.54 -3.25 -3.28
CA LYS A 478 23.05 -4.25 -4.23
C LYS A 478 24.24 -5.04 -3.67
N TRP A 479 25.14 -4.37 -2.96
CA TRP A 479 26.23 -5.01 -2.25
C TRP A 479 25.72 -5.90 -1.09
N LEU A 480 24.77 -5.41 -0.28
CA LEU A 480 24.16 -6.16 0.82
C LEU A 480 23.44 -7.44 0.34
N ALA A 481 22.78 -7.40 -0.81
CA ALA A 481 22.15 -8.58 -1.41
C ALA A 481 23.16 -9.70 -1.72
N LYS A 482 24.41 -9.34 -2.02
CA LYS A 482 25.50 -10.31 -2.23
C LYS A 482 26.13 -10.77 -0.91
N GLU A 483 26.40 -9.84 0.01
CA GLU A 483 27.17 -10.11 1.23
C GLU A 483 26.33 -10.69 2.36
N ASN A 484 25.02 -10.45 2.36
CA ASN A 484 24.08 -11.00 3.33
C ASN A 484 22.78 -11.51 2.67
N PRO A 485 22.84 -12.58 1.86
CA PRO A 485 21.65 -13.16 1.23
C PRO A 485 20.57 -13.57 2.25
N GLN A 486 20.96 -13.94 3.47
CA GLN A 486 20.04 -14.29 4.56
C GLN A 486 19.11 -13.12 4.94
N GLY A 487 19.58 -11.89 4.73
CA GLY A 487 18.81 -10.68 4.92
C GLY A 487 17.83 -10.39 3.79
N ASN A 488 17.82 -11.15 2.67
CA ASN A 488 16.92 -10.95 1.54
C ASN A 488 16.88 -9.47 1.07
N TRP A 489 18.04 -8.85 0.86
CA TRP A 489 18.13 -7.43 0.48
C TRP A 489 17.73 -7.18 -0.98
N GLU A 490 17.79 -8.21 -1.84
CA GLU A 490 17.39 -8.17 -3.24
C GLU A 490 15.94 -7.72 -3.44
N GLN A 491 15.08 -7.92 -2.44
CA GLN A 491 13.66 -7.51 -2.48
C GLN A 491 13.46 -5.99 -2.61
N PHE A 492 14.49 -5.19 -2.31
CA PHE A 492 14.47 -3.73 -2.39
C PHE A 492 15.04 -3.20 -3.71
N LEU A 493 15.60 -4.06 -4.56
CA LEU A 493 16.06 -3.67 -5.89
C LEU A 493 14.87 -3.62 -6.85
N SER A 494 14.83 -2.64 -7.73
CA SER A 494 13.84 -2.55 -8.80
C SER A 494 13.89 -3.82 -9.66
N SER A 495 12.77 -4.16 -10.30
CA SER A 495 12.67 -5.41 -11.08
C SER A 495 13.64 -5.50 -12.26
N ASP A 496 14.10 -4.37 -12.77
CA ASP A 496 15.14 -4.30 -13.80
C ASP A 496 16.57 -4.29 -13.25
N GLY A 497 16.73 -4.30 -11.92
CA GLY A 497 18.00 -4.28 -11.21
C GLY A 497 18.78 -2.97 -11.34
N LYS A 498 18.14 -1.86 -11.77
CA LYS A 498 18.78 -0.56 -12.05
C LYS A 498 18.52 0.52 -11.01
N GLY A 499 17.80 0.22 -9.93
CA GLY A 499 17.51 1.16 -8.86
C GLY A 499 16.88 0.49 -7.63
N LEU A 500 16.28 1.30 -6.77
CA LEU A 500 15.52 0.84 -5.60
C LEU A 500 14.01 0.83 -5.87
N GLN A 501 13.29 -0.08 -5.20
CA GLN A 501 11.82 -0.05 -5.07
C GLN A 501 11.43 0.99 -4.01
N TRP A 502 11.34 2.26 -4.41
CA TRP A 502 11.08 3.37 -3.49
C TRP A 502 9.74 3.29 -2.75
N ASP A 503 8.76 2.58 -3.29
CA ASP A 503 7.48 2.22 -2.68
C ASP A 503 7.61 1.24 -1.49
N LYS A 504 8.80 0.67 -1.28
CA LYS A 504 9.18 -0.08 -0.07
C LYS A 504 10.09 0.70 0.86
N VAL A 505 10.48 1.92 0.49
CA VAL A 505 11.45 2.71 1.24
C VAL A 505 10.75 3.69 2.18
N ILE A 506 11.17 3.66 3.45
CA ILE A 506 10.92 4.69 4.44
C ILE A 506 12.15 5.62 4.44
N ILE A 507 11.98 6.85 3.98
CA ILE A 507 13.06 7.85 4.07
C ILE A 507 12.95 8.57 5.43
N SER A 508 14.04 8.60 6.18
CA SER A 508 14.01 9.11 7.55
C SER A 508 15.26 9.90 7.90
N GLY A 509 15.14 10.89 8.78
CA GLY A 509 16.29 11.61 9.28
C GLY A 509 15.97 12.47 10.49
N SER A 510 17.01 13.05 11.08
CA SER A 510 16.89 14.13 12.07
C SER A 510 17.56 15.41 11.59
N SER A 511 17.07 16.58 12.02
CA SER A 511 17.72 17.87 11.76
C SER A 511 17.95 18.14 10.25
N HIS A 512 19.21 18.19 9.79
CA HIS A 512 19.54 18.27 8.36
C HIS A 512 18.92 17.11 7.57
N GLY A 513 19.01 15.89 8.11
CA GLY A 513 18.49 14.68 7.49
C GLY A 513 16.97 14.63 7.39
N SER A 514 16.24 15.15 8.38
CA SER A 514 14.76 15.21 8.30
C SER A 514 14.32 16.15 7.19
N THR A 515 15.04 17.25 7.02
CA THR A 515 14.79 18.23 5.97
C THR A 515 15.10 17.67 4.58
N THR A 516 16.24 16.99 4.41
CA THR A 516 16.57 16.30 3.16
C THR A 516 15.59 15.15 2.86
N ALA A 517 15.17 14.37 3.86
CA ALA A 517 14.18 13.31 3.70
C ALA A 517 12.86 13.86 3.15
N ALA A 518 12.35 14.95 3.74
CA ALA A 518 11.15 15.62 3.27
C ALA A 518 11.31 16.17 1.84
N ARG A 519 12.41 16.88 1.56
CA ARG A 519 12.67 17.46 0.23
C ARG A 519 12.78 16.41 -0.86
N PHE A 520 13.47 15.30 -0.57
CA PHE A 520 13.58 14.17 -1.47
C PHE A 520 12.20 13.55 -1.71
N ALA A 521 11.38 13.35 -0.68
CA ALA A 521 10.04 12.77 -0.81
C ALA A 521 9.05 13.64 -1.60
N LYS A 522 9.26 14.95 -1.68
CA LYS A 522 8.52 15.83 -2.61
C LYS A 522 8.80 15.47 -4.07
N HIS A 523 10.01 15.00 -4.37
CA HIS A 523 10.45 14.65 -5.74
C HIS A 523 10.26 13.15 -6.05
N GLN A 524 10.72 12.26 -5.17
CA GLN A 524 10.61 10.82 -5.29
C GLN A 524 9.49 10.30 -4.41
N ARG A 525 8.53 9.59 -5.01
CA ARG A 525 7.49 8.89 -4.24
C ARG A 525 8.13 7.80 -3.39
N VAL A 526 7.87 7.80 -2.08
CA VAL A 526 8.32 6.78 -1.13
C VAL A 526 7.15 6.16 -0.36
N ASP A 527 7.40 5.08 0.40
CA ASP A 527 6.40 4.47 1.25
C ASP A 527 6.01 5.37 2.42
N ARG A 528 7.00 5.97 3.09
CA ARG A 528 6.81 6.77 4.29
C ARG A 528 7.96 7.75 4.48
N VAL A 529 7.68 8.89 5.10
CA VAL A 529 8.68 9.87 5.53
C VAL A 529 8.60 10.02 7.05
N VAL A 530 9.73 9.83 7.75
CA VAL A 530 9.81 10.04 9.21
C VAL A 530 10.81 11.14 9.52
N MET A 531 10.31 12.26 10.03
CA MET A 531 11.02 13.51 10.25
C MET A 531 11.17 13.78 11.74
N LEU A 532 12.39 13.62 12.25
CA LEU A 532 12.72 13.98 13.63
C LEU A 532 13.32 15.40 13.65
N CYS A 533 12.83 16.27 14.55
CA CYS A 533 13.31 17.65 14.72
C CYS A 533 13.53 18.41 13.38
N GLY A 534 12.48 18.45 12.55
CA GLY A 534 12.43 19.15 11.27
C GLY A 534 11.11 18.90 10.52
N PRO A 535 11.00 19.31 9.25
CA PRO A 535 12.00 19.97 8.42
C PRO A 535 12.32 21.41 8.84
N ARG A 536 13.55 21.86 8.59
CA ARG A 536 13.97 23.27 8.67
C ARG A 536 13.99 23.89 7.26
N ASP A 537 14.48 25.12 7.11
CA ASP A 537 14.38 25.99 5.91
C ASP A 537 13.12 26.86 5.94
N GLN A 538 12.95 27.59 7.04
CA GLN A 538 11.83 28.50 7.30
C GLN A 538 11.76 29.69 6.32
N ASP A 539 12.89 30.01 5.71
CA ASP A 539 13.08 31.03 4.69
C ASP A 539 12.95 30.46 3.27
N GLN A 540 12.39 29.26 3.08
CA GLN A 540 12.23 28.63 1.77
C GLN A 540 10.80 28.10 1.61
N ASP A 541 10.35 27.98 0.37
CA ASP A 541 8.97 27.60 0.02
C ASP A 541 8.88 26.24 -0.69
N TRP A 542 10.00 25.54 -0.85
CA TRP A 542 10.01 24.23 -1.50
C TRP A 542 9.07 23.21 -0.84
N GLN A 543 8.76 23.39 0.45
CA GLN A 543 7.82 22.54 1.21
C GLN A 543 6.43 22.57 0.57
N ALA A 544 6.02 23.70 0.00
CA ALA A 544 4.73 23.93 -0.65
C ALA A 544 4.66 23.38 -2.09
N ASN A 545 5.79 22.96 -2.68
CA ASN A 545 5.83 22.42 -4.05
C ASN A 545 4.91 21.21 -4.19
N ARG A 546 4.59 20.81 -5.42
CA ARG A 546 3.89 19.53 -5.65
C ARG A 546 4.68 18.37 -5.04
N SER A 547 3.99 17.42 -4.42
CA SER A 547 4.60 16.25 -3.78
C SER A 547 4.36 14.97 -4.58
N ALA A 548 5.42 14.22 -4.85
CA ALA A 548 5.33 12.85 -5.35
C ALA A 548 4.86 11.86 -4.27
N THR A 549 5.18 12.12 -3.00
CA THR A 549 4.69 11.34 -1.87
C THR A 549 3.42 12.00 -1.30
N PRO A 550 2.31 11.26 -1.14
CA PRO A 550 1.10 11.76 -0.49
C PRO A 550 1.36 12.31 0.92
N ALA A 551 0.69 13.41 1.27
CA ALA A 551 0.92 14.11 2.54
C ALA A 551 0.59 13.26 3.78
N ASN A 552 -0.35 12.31 3.69
CA ASN A 552 -0.66 11.36 4.78
C ASN A 552 0.48 10.40 5.12
N ARG A 553 1.55 10.33 4.31
CA ARG A 553 2.72 9.46 4.52
C ARG A 553 3.89 10.18 5.21
N TYR A 554 3.74 11.45 5.54
CA TYR A 554 4.73 12.22 6.31
C TYR A 554 4.41 12.14 7.80
N PHE A 555 5.41 11.87 8.64
CA PHE A 555 5.29 11.83 10.09
C PHE A 555 6.35 12.71 10.71
N GLY A 556 5.94 13.66 11.54
CA GLY A 556 6.82 14.60 12.24
C GLY A 556 6.83 14.35 13.74
N PHE A 557 8.01 14.41 14.35
CA PHE A 557 8.18 14.42 15.80
C PHE A 557 9.24 15.44 16.24
N SER A 558 8.87 16.35 17.14
CA SER A 558 9.78 17.35 17.69
C SER A 558 9.52 17.61 19.17
N HIS A 559 10.41 18.36 19.80
CA HIS A 559 10.27 18.81 21.19
C HIS A 559 9.94 20.30 21.19
N VAL A 560 9.05 20.77 22.06
CA VAL A 560 8.57 22.17 22.06
C VAL A 560 9.68 23.19 22.35
N LEU A 561 10.70 22.79 23.10
CA LEU A 561 11.92 23.58 23.37
C LEU A 561 12.99 23.50 22.27
N ASP A 562 12.78 22.72 21.20
CA ASP A 562 13.68 22.75 20.05
C ASP A 562 13.60 24.13 19.39
N GLY A 563 14.76 24.73 19.09
CA GLY A 563 14.83 26.06 18.48
C GLY A 563 14.15 26.17 17.11
N GLY A 564 13.89 25.08 16.41
CA GLY A 564 13.05 25.10 15.20
C GLY A 564 11.55 25.01 15.47
N TRP A 565 11.14 24.47 16.63
CA TRP A 565 9.75 24.55 17.07
C TRP A 565 9.43 25.94 17.61
N SER A 566 10.21 26.43 18.56
CA SER A 566 10.01 27.76 19.18
C SER A 566 10.23 28.94 18.23
N GLY A 567 10.87 28.70 17.07
CA GLY A 567 11.01 29.65 15.98
C GLY A 567 9.96 29.51 14.88
N ASP A 568 8.90 28.70 15.06
CA ASP A 568 7.86 28.44 14.06
C ASP A 568 8.34 27.84 12.74
N HIS A 569 9.50 27.17 12.71
CA HIS A 569 10.01 26.55 11.50
C HIS A 569 9.28 25.24 11.21
N TYR A 570 9.01 24.44 12.24
CA TYR A 570 8.46 23.09 12.09
C TYR A 570 6.94 23.08 11.92
N CYS A 571 6.19 23.86 12.70
CA CYS A 571 4.73 24.00 12.51
C CYS A 571 4.43 24.45 11.08
N ARG A 572 5.14 25.48 10.60
CA ARG A 572 5.04 26.00 9.24
C ARG A 572 5.35 24.92 8.21
N SER A 573 6.48 24.22 8.38
CA SER A 573 6.88 23.19 7.42
C SER A 573 5.86 22.06 7.36
N TRP A 574 5.29 21.64 8.49
CA TRP A 574 4.26 20.60 8.52
C TRP A 574 2.95 21.05 7.86
N GLU A 575 2.59 22.33 7.97
CA GLU A 575 1.45 22.91 7.26
C GLU A 575 1.67 22.97 5.75
N LEU A 576 2.82 23.46 5.30
CA LEU A 576 3.17 23.51 3.87
C LEU A 576 3.30 22.11 3.25
N LEU A 577 3.61 21.10 4.06
CA LEU A 577 3.58 19.70 3.64
C LEU A 577 2.16 19.10 3.61
N GLY A 578 1.14 19.84 4.05
CA GLY A 578 -0.26 19.39 4.09
C GLY A 578 -0.58 18.42 5.23
N MET A 579 0.24 18.36 6.28
CA MET A 579 0.07 17.37 7.36
C MET A 579 -1.12 17.68 8.27
N HIS A 580 -1.67 18.90 8.23
CA HIS A 580 -2.84 19.30 9.02
C HIS A 580 -4.14 18.63 8.58
N GLU A 581 -4.21 18.20 7.32
CA GLU A 581 -5.31 17.40 6.76
C GLU A 581 -5.40 15.97 7.34
N PHE A 582 -4.44 15.56 8.17
CA PHE A 582 -4.33 14.16 8.65
C PHE A 582 -4.16 14.07 10.18
N GLY A 583 -4.80 14.97 10.94
CA GLY A 583 -4.83 14.94 12.39
C GLY A 583 -4.19 16.15 13.06
N PRO A 584 -4.60 16.49 14.30
CA PRO A 584 -4.11 17.64 15.07
C PRO A 584 -2.65 17.51 15.47
N ILE A 585 -1.99 18.60 15.90
CA ILE A 585 -0.74 18.48 16.67
C ILE A 585 -1.06 17.80 18.00
N VAL A 586 -0.34 16.73 18.34
CA VAL A 586 -0.56 15.96 19.59
C VAL A 586 0.70 15.95 20.44
N ASN A 587 0.54 16.31 21.72
CA ASN A 587 1.57 16.12 22.73
C ASN A 587 1.59 14.66 23.19
N VAL A 588 2.69 13.95 22.93
CA VAL A 588 2.84 12.53 23.26
C VAL A 588 2.98 12.26 24.76
N ASP A 589 3.23 13.30 25.56
CA ASP A 589 3.32 13.18 27.01
C ASP A 589 1.93 13.08 27.66
N ASP A 590 0.90 13.62 27.01
CA ASP A 590 -0.46 13.71 27.52
C ASP A 590 -1.42 12.69 26.88
N GLU A 591 -1.02 12.11 25.74
CA GLU A 591 -1.87 11.24 24.93
C GLU A 591 -1.14 9.93 24.60
N ALA A 592 -1.83 8.80 24.75
CA ALA A 592 -1.28 7.50 24.36
C ALA A 592 -1.47 7.21 22.86
N ALA A 593 -0.71 6.25 22.33
CA ALA A 593 -0.93 5.72 20.99
C ALA A 593 -2.40 5.22 20.84
N PRO A 594 -3.07 5.45 19.69
CA PRO A 594 -2.49 5.84 18.40
C PRO A 594 -2.43 7.37 18.18
N TYR A 595 -2.39 8.20 19.22
CA TYR A 595 -2.17 9.66 19.10
C TYR A 595 -3.16 10.35 18.16
N LYS A 596 -4.44 9.97 18.25
CA LYS A 596 -5.50 10.47 17.36
C LYS A 596 -5.19 10.25 15.87
N ASN A 597 -4.40 9.21 15.55
CA ASN A 597 -3.93 8.88 14.21
C ASN A 597 -3.19 10.03 13.49
N THR A 598 -2.61 10.98 14.25
CA THR A 598 -2.00 12.18 13.66
C THR A 598 -0.68 11.91 12.95
N ARG A 599 -0.30 12.84 12.08
CA ARG A 599 1.03 12.96 11.47
C ARG A 599 1.96 13.93 12.19
N ARG A 600 1.45 14.68 13.18
CA ARG A 600 2.15 15.80 13.84
C ARG A 600 2.29 15.57 15.35
N LEU A 601 3.45 15.07 15.78
CA LEU A 601 3.71 14.78 17.19
C LEU A 601 4.69 15.77 17.80
N ILE A 602 4.42 16.18 19.04
CA ILE A 602 5.34 16.98 19.86
C ILE A 602 5.53 16.35 21.23
N SER A 603 6.58 16.77 21.93
CA SER A 603 6.77 16.50 23.36
C SER A 603 7.20 17.75 24.10
N SER A 604 6.75 17.84 25.35
CA SER A 604 7.09 18.81 26.39
C SER A 604 7.89 18.22 27.56
N ALA A 605 8.36 16.97 27.42
CA ALA A 605 9.05 16.23 28.46
C ALA A 605 10.25 17.01 29.03
N ASP A 606 10.55 16.80 30.32
CA ASP A 606 11.63 17.56 30.96
C ASP A 606 13.00 17.25 30.33
N VAL A 607 13.53 18.24 29.62
CA VAL A 607 14.88 18.29 29.05
C VAL A 607 15.76 19.32 29.76
N LYS A 608 15.41 19.69 31.00
CA LYS A 608 16.12 20.64 31.88
C LYS A 608 16.26 22.03 31.29
N GLY A 609 15.28 22.46 30.51
CA GLY A 609 15.29 23.75 29.81
C GLY A 609 16.37 23.88 28.72
N ASP A 610 17.04 22.78 28.33
CA ASP A 610 18.12 22.82 27.35
C ASP A 610 17.59 22.59 25.93
N ALA A 611 17.59 23.64 25.10
CA ALA A 611 17.16 23.58 23.71
C ALA A 611 18.02 22.64 22.83
N LYS A 612 19.31 22.44 23.13
CA LYS A 612 20.17 21.49 22.41
C LYS A 612 19.82 20.06 22.78
N ARG A 613 19.51 19.82 24.06
CA ARG A 613 18.98 18.54 24.53
C ARG A 613 17.62 18.26 23.89
N ALA A 614 16.72 19.24 23.88
CA ALA A 614 15.41 19.18 23.21
C ALA A 614 15.55 18.71 21.76
N HIS A 615 16.44 19.37 20.99
CA HIS A 615 16.69 19.05 19.58
C HIS A 615 17.10 17.60 19.34
N SER A 616 17.88 17.01 20.26
CA SER A 616 18.39 15.64 20.14
C SER A 616 17.52 14.60 20.87
N SER A 617 16.52 15.03 21.63
CA SER A 617 15.73 14.16 22.52
C SER A 617 14.79 13.20 21.79
N VAL A 618 14.31 13.61 20.62
CA VAL A 618 13.24 12.94 19.86
C VAL A 618 13.70 11.68 19.10
N GLY A 619 15.00 11.46 18.97
CA GLY A 619 15.59 10.21 18.48
C GLY A 619 16.24 9.40 19.62
N PRO A 620 16.39 8.07 19.52
CA PRO A 620 17.00 7.26 20.58
C PRO A 620 18.44 7.69 20.89
N GLY A 621 18.69 8.15 22.11
CA GLY A 621 20.00 8.69 22.48
C GLY A 621 20.14 9.05 23.96
N GLY A 622 21.25 9.71 24.32
CA GLY A 622 21.47 10.17 25.71
C GLY A 622 20.60 11.37 26.12
N ALA A 623 20.10 12.12 25.13
CA ALA A 623 19.22 13.26 25.35
C ALA A 623 17.75 12.87 25.56
N SER A 624 17.34 11.69 25.07
CA SER A 624 15.96 11.23 25.16
C SER A 624 15.53 11.03 26.61
N PRO A 625 14.32 11.50 26.98
CA PRO A 625 13.74 11.26 28.29
C PRO A 625 13.59 9.77 28.61
N LYS A 626 13.78 9.44 29.89
CA LYS A 626 13.63 8.09 30.43
C LYS A 626 12.86 8.14 31.74
N ASN A 627 12.13 7.07 32.05
CA ASN A 627 11.53 6.89 33.38
C ASN A 627 12.61 6.54 34.44
N ALA A 628 12.16 6.34 35.69
CA ALA A 628 13.05 6.02 36.81
C ALA A 628 13.76 4.67 36.63
N GLU A 629 13.15 3.77 35.88
CA GLU A 629 13.65 2.44 35.53
C GLU A 629 14.67 2.48 34.37
N GLY A 630 14.86 3.63 33.74
CA GLY A 630 15.81 3.84 32.64
C GLY A 630 15.27 3.49 31.26
N GLU A 631 13.97 3.21 31.14
CA GLU A 631 13.26 2.94 29.89
C GLU A 631 12.95 4.24 29.16
N TYR A 632 13.01 4.22 27.82
CA TYR A 632 12.75 5.42 27.03
C TYR A 632 11.26 5.75 27.00
N LEU A 633 10.91 7.00 27.33
CA LEU A 633 9.50 7.46 27.28
C LEU A 633 8.94 7.47 25.85
N PHE A 634 9.80 7.65 24.85
CA PHE A 634 9.39 7.74 23.44
C PHE A 634 9.39 6.39 22.69
N GLU A 635 9.53 5.26 23.40
CA GLU A 635 9.46 3.93 22.77
C GLU A 635 8.15 3.72 21.97
N PRO A 636 6.96 4.07 22.49
CA PRO A 636 5.71 3.96 21.72
C PRO A 636 5.65 4.94 20.55
N VAL A 637 6.28 6.12 20.68
CA VAL A 637 6.33 7.14 19.62
C VAL A 637 7.13 6.64 18.44
N TRP A 638 8.33 6.08 18.66
CA TRP A 638 9.14 5.53 17.58
C TRP A 638 8.43 4.39 16.87
N LYS A 639 7.80 3.47 17.61
CA LYS A 639 6.99 2.40 17.00
C LYS A 639 5.89 2.99 16.10
N TYR A 640 5.12 3.95 16.61
CA TYR A 640 4.06 4.62 15.86
C TYR A 640 4.57 5.25 14.57
N LEU A 641 5.64 6.05 14.65
CA LEU A 641 6.22 6.76 13.49
C LEU A 641 6.62 5.80 12.37
N TYR A 642 7.13 4.60 12.68
CA TYR A 642 7.62 3.65 11.68
C TYR A 642 6.62 2.56 11.29
N THR A 643 5.61 2.25 12.11
CA THR A 643 4.71 1.10 11.85
C THR A 643 3.23 1.45 11.73
N HIS A 644 2.77 2.62 12.18
CA HIS A 644 1.34 2.97 12.13
C HIS A 644 0.81 2.99 10.68
N PRO A 645 -0.35 2.39 10.36
CA PRO A 645 -0.87 2.37 8.99
C PRO A 645 -1.04 3.79 8.42
N VAL A 646 -0.53 4.00 7.21
CA VAL A 646 -0.49 5.35 6.59
C VAL A 646 -1.86 5.86 6.13
N ASP A 647 -2.82 4.96 5.95
CA ASP A 647 -4.20 5.28 5.57
C ASP A 647 -5.14 5.41 6.78
N GLU A 648 -4.67 5.05 7.99
CA GLU A 648 -5.35 5.39 9.24
C GLU A 648 -4.91 6.78 9.69
N VAL A 649 -5.73 7.78 9.37
CA VAL A 649 -5.46 9.21 9.56
C VAL A 649 -6.36 9.81 10.64
N GLY A 650 -5.90 10.90 11.26
CA GLY A 650 -6.70 11.69 12.19
C GLY A 650 -7.63 12.67 11.48
N GLU A 651 -8.59 13.23 12.21
CA GLU A 651 -9.49 14.27 11.70
C GLU A 651 -8.69 15.51 11.23
N PRO A 652 -8.96 16.04 10.03
CA PRO A 652 -8.37 17.28 9.56
C PRO A 652 -8.55 18.43 10.55
N THR A 653 -7.57 19.33 10.63
CA THR A 653 -7.69 20.57 11.38
C THR A 653 -7.36 21.76 10.51
N ASP A 654 -7.89 22.93 10.88
CA ASP A 654 -7.38 24.19 10.36
C ASP A 654 -5.86 24.32 10.64
N GLU A 655 -5.19 25.13 9.83
CA GLU A 655 -3.82 25.57 10.07
C GLU A 655 -3.75 26.38 11.38
N ASP A 656 -2.63 26.25 12.10
CA ASP A 656 -2.39 26.90 13.38
C ASP A 656 -2.26 28.43 13.19
N PRO A 657 -3.17 29.24 13.74
CA PRO A 657 -3.10 30.69 13.62
C PRO A 657 -1.93 31.31 14.39
N SER A 658 -1.33 30.57 15.34
CA SER A 658 -0.19 31.03 16.13
C SER A 658 1.16 30.79 15.43
N CYS A 659 1.19 29.95 14.40
CA CYS A 659 2.42 29.64 13.68
C CYS A 659 2.80 30.75 12.68
N LYS A 660 3.99 31.35 12.82
CA LYS A 660 4.49 32.32 11.84
C LYS A 660 4.78 31.67 10.48
N ARG A 661 3.99 32.02 9.46
CA ARG A 661 4.08 31.45 8.10
C ARG A 661 5.07 32.14 7.17
N VAL A 662 5.23 33.45 7.28
CA VAL A 662 6.16 34.21 6.41
C VAL A 662 7.35 34.65 7.26
N HIS A 663 8.51 34.03 7.03
CA HIS A 663 9.74 34.39 7.74
C HIS A 663 10.58 35.40 6.95
N ILE A 664 10.56 35.30 5.62
CA ILE A 664 11.23 36.16 4.64
C ILE A 664 10.32 36.25 3.42
N GLU A 665 10.28 37.40 2.76
CA GLU A 665 9.71 37.58 1.42
C GLU A 665 10.87 37.74 0.43
N PHE A 666 10.88 36.92 -0.62
CA PHE A 666 11.80 37.10 -1.75
C PHE A 666 11.09 37.95 -2.81
N ASN A 667 11.80 38.93 -3.34
CA ASN A 667 11.29 39.82 -4.39
C ASN A 667 11.22 39.15 -5.76
#